data_AF-A0A4V2YH60-F1
#
_entry.id   AF-A0A4V2YH60-F1
#
_cell.length_a   1.000
_cell.length_b   1.000
_cell.length_c   1.000
_cell.angle_alpha   90.00
_cell.angle_beta   90.00
_cell.angle_gamma   90.00
#
_symmetry.space_group_name_H-M   'P 1'
#
loop_
_entity.id
_entity.type
_entity.pdbx_description
1 polymer ?
#
loop_
_entity_poly.entity_id
_entity_poly.type
_entity_poly.pdbx_seq_one_letter_code
_entity_poly.pdbx_strand_id
1 'polypeptide(L)'
;MADTPITGLYDSLLTERLRELARRWSETGHLVETAEVHNEEVAHLLGRFLGQAATRSLAMIKDPVEQVELANRLLGLLPEPEAVSDGPARLLSIVKDTPGAGPPARPLTSLSEAALLTNAREDPHLAHELTTELASADRVDLLCAFVKWSGLRILERPLDELRQRNAPVRVITTTYMGATERRALDRLVRDFGAEVRVSYEQNSTRLHAKAWLLRRRTGFDTAYVGSSNLSRAALLDGLEWNVRLSSVTTPRLLDKFEGTFDSYWNRPEFEPYDPDVDAERLDEALSRSKTGERLFDIPALVPHPFPHQREMLDDLDVARTVQDRHRNLLVAATGTGKTVVAAFDYRGLQQRLGRRPTLLFVAHRKEILAQALRTYRQVLAVPDFGELHVGEDRARHWRHVFASVQSLSRTIEDFEPDHFDVVVIDEFHHAAARTYRQIINHLKPRELLGLTATPERADGTWVQDEFFDGRIASELRLWDALDADLLCPFHYFGINDETDLSTVKWSRGSYDTAALENVFTGDTARARLVFNALLDKVGDPAAVRGLGFCVSVNHARFMAEFFTAAGLPSKAVDGTTESSERQLSLKALRDGDVTFLFAVDLFNEGLDVPDVNTLLLLRPTESATVFLQQLGRGLRRTPDKDVLTVLDFVGRHRKEYRFSNRFQALTGFARGRLETQAKNDFPLLPSGSQIVLDRVTKDRLLAELKVHLSATVNTLKQEIRSYAETSLVGYLEAGGRDISDLYRNKRYWTALLRGAGLLTSDASPMEEFLGRRVRALLHVDDRRRAAAYMELLSPDGPRYDDCSPTEQAFARMLFFSFWRDGGDFASYDEGLRQLRAERALCEEITQVLAYGIERPRHVTKPPGASLAHVPLVINGHYSTDEVLAALGWANLGGSVPSTMREGVAWSPTARCDALFVTLQKNEKEFSPQTMYRDYALTPKLFHWESQNRTSATSTTGRRYQTHERDGSHILLFTRQRTENENRHPESFIFHGTARYVSHAGERPMAITWELDEEMPADLFRRAAIAG
;
A
#
# COMPACT_ATOMS: atom_id res chain seq x y z
N MET A 1 37.24 16.46 0.05
CA MET A 1 38.28 15.91 0.95
C MET A 1 38.85 17.10 1.69
N ALA A 2 38.50 17.23 2.96
CA ALA A 2 39.12 18.20 3.86
C ALA A 2 40.64 17.97 3.95
N ASP A 3 41.42 19.00 4.31
CA ASP A 3 42.86 18.88 4.53
C ASP A 3 43.19 17.92 5.70
N THR A 4 42.23 17.61 6.57
CA THR A 4 42.34 16.65 7.67
C THR A 4 42.08 15.21 7.17
N PRO A 5 42.99 14.25 7.39
CA PRO A 5 42.80 12.86 6.95
C PRO A 5 41.69 12.16 7.75
N ILE A 6 40.95 11.26 7.08
CA ILE A 6 40.01 10.34 7.74
C ILE A 6 40.77 9.05 8.03
N THR A 7 41.08 8.77 9.30
CA THR A 7 41.84 7.57 9.65
C THR A 7 41.05 6.30 9.34
N GLY A 8 41.60 5.40 8.51
CA GLY A 8 40.95 4.16 8.08
C GLY A 8 41.72 3.43 7.00
N LEU A 9 41.12 2.35 6.46
CA LEU A 9 41.66 1.61 5.31
C LEU A 9 41.26 2.28 4.00
N TYR A 10 42.20 2.37 3.05
CA TYR A 10 41.99 2.93 1.73
C TYR A 10 42.31 1.89 0.65
N ASP A 11 41.40 1.71 -0.31
CA ASP A 11 41.63 0.94 -1.54
C ASP A 11 41.43 1.85 -2.76
N SER A 12 42.34 2.81 -2.93
CA SER A 12 42.25 3.87 -3.94
C SER A 12 43.53 3.95 -4.77
N LEU A 13 43.38 4.15 -6.08
CA LEU A 13 44.50 4.42 -6.97
C LEU A 13 45.23 5.70 -6.52
N LEU A 14 46.55 5.61 -6.36
CA LEU A 14 47.38 6.74 -5.94
C LEU A 14 47.52 7.77 -7.07
N THR A 15 46.56 8.70 -7.14
CA THR A 15 46.62 9.87 -8.04
C THR A 15 47.69 10.88 -7.56
N GLU A 16 48.17 11.76 -8.45
CA GLU A 16 49.13 12.81 -8.07
C GLU A 16 48.62 13.67 -6.90
N ARG A 17 47.34 14.04 -6.94
CA ARG A 17 46.70 14.79 -5.86
C ARG A 17 46.66 14.01 -4.54
N LEU A 18 46.34 12.71 -4.59
CA LEU A 18 46.31 11.86 -3.38
C LEU A 18 47.73 11.61 -2.85
N ARG A 19 48.72 11.52 -3.73
CA ARG A 19 50.14 11.43 -3.37
C ARG A 19 50.63 12.68 -2.64
N GLU A 20 50.22 13.88 -3.09
CA GLU A 20 50.54 15.13 -2.40
C GLU A 20 49.84 15.26 -1.05
N LEU A 21 48.58 14.81 -0.94
CA LEU A 21 47.85 14.77 0.33
C LEU A 21 48.47 13.77 1.30
N ALA A 22 48.77 12.56 0.84
CA ALA A 22 49.47 11.53 1.60
C ALA A 22 50.79 12.05 2.18
N ARG A 23 51.58 12.78 1.37
CA ARG A 23 52.83 13.39 1.84
C ARG A 23 52.58 14.40 2.97
N ARG A 24 51.59 15.30 2.80
CA ARG A 24 51.20 16.27 3.83
C ARG A 24 50.66 15.61 5.10
N TRP A 25 49.95 14.50 4.98
CA TRP A 25 49.45 13.73 6.12
C TRP A 25 50.60 13.07 6.89
N SER A 26 51.59 12.52 6.19
CA SER A 26 52.82 12.03 6.82
C SER A 26 53.61 13.13 7.54
N GLU A 27 53.72 14.32 6.92
CA GLU A 27 54.38 15.49 7.51
C GLU A 27 53.67 15.99 8.80
N THR A 28 52.36 15.72 8.93
CA THR A 28 51.54 16.08 10.11
C THR A 28 51.46 14.95 11.14
N GLY A 29 52.27 13.89 10.99
CA GLY A 29 52.41 12.81 11.98
C GLY A 29 51.50 11.59 11.76
N HIS A 30 50.77 11.52 10.64
CA HIS A 30 49.95 10.36 10.31
C HIS A 30 50.80 9.26 9.65
N LEU A 31 50.52 8.00 9.97
CA LEU A 31 51.13 6.86 9.28
C LEU A 31 50.38 6.62 7.96
N VAL A 32 51.09 6.69 6.83
CA VAL A 32 50.53 6.42 5.49
C VAL A 32 51.26 5.25 4.86
N GLU A 33 50.51 4.22 4.47
CA GLU A 33 51.01 3.03 3.79
C GLU A 33 50.56 3.03 2.32
N THR A 34 51.47 2.69 1.42
CA THR A 34 51.19 2.55 -0.03
C THR A 34 51.86 1.30 -0.56
N ALA A 35 51.17 0.54 -1.41
CA ALA A 35 51.68 -0.68 -2.04
C ALA A 35 51.66 -0.58 -3.57
N GLU A 36 52.53 -1.34 -4.24
CA GLU A 36 52.46 -1.55 -5.68
C GLU A 36 51.29 -2.50 -6.03
N VAL A 37 50.63 -2.24 -7.15
CA VAL A 37 49.52 -3.06 -7.65
C VAL A 37 50.07 -4.25 -8.43
N HIS A 38 49.57 -5.46 -8.17
CA HIS A 38 49.93 -6.64 -8.95
C HIS A 38 49.54 -6.51 -10.43
N ASN A 39 50.39 -6.98 -11.35
CA ASN A 39 50.18 -6.84 -12.81
C ASN A 39 48.80 -7.32 -13.29
N GLU A 40 48.24 -8.36 -12.66
CA GLU A 40 46.92 -8.93 -13.00
C GLU A 40 45.75 -8.00 -12.61
N GLU A 41 45.96 -7.05 -11.71
CA GLU A 41 44.96 -6.11 -11.19
C GLU A 41 45.08 -4.70 -11.81
N VAL A 42 46.23 -4.35 -12.38
CA VAL A 42 46.51 -3.01 -12.95
C VAL A 42 45.45 -2.59 -13.96
N ALA A 43 45.12 -3.46 -14.92
CA ALA A 43 44.13 -3.16 -15.96
C ALA A 43 42.74 -2.91 -15.35
N HIS A 44 42.35 -3.67 -14.33
CA HIS A 44 41.06 -3.52 -13.67
C HIS A 44 40.97 -2.21 -12.87
N LEU A 45 42.00 -1.88 -12.09
CA LEU A 45 42.03 -0.64 -11.31
C LEU A 45 42.05 0.61 -12.19
N LEU A 46 42.86 0.62 -13.26
CA LEU A 46 42.90 1.73 -14.22
C LEU A 46 41.59 1.85 -14.99
N GLY A 47 41.00 0.73 -15.43
CA GLY A 47 39.70 0.71 -16.08
C GLY A 47 38.58 1.26 -15.18
N ARG A 48 38.53 0.85 -13.91
CA ARG A 48 37.59 1.36 -12.91
C ARG A 48 37.74 2.88 -12.73
N PHE A 49 38.98 3.37 -12.62
CA PHE A 49 39.27 4.79 -12.46
C PHE A 49 38.85 5.61 -13.70
N LEU A 50 39.20 5.15 -14.90
CA LEU A 50 38.80 5.78 -16.16
C LEU A 50 37.28 5.80 -16.32
N GLY A 51 36.60 4.69 -16.02
CA GLY A 51 35.15 4.60 -16.02
C GLY A 51 34.50 5.62 -15.08
N GLN A 52 34.94 5.69 -13.81
CA GLN A 52 34.44 6.68 -12.84
C GLN A 52 34.69 8.13 -13.27
N ALA A 53 35.83 8.41 -13.91
CA ALA A 53 36.11 9.74 -14.47
C ALA A 53 35.20 10.06 -15.65
N ALA A 54 35.01 9.13 -16.59
CA ALA A 54 34.12 9.28 -17.74
C ALA A 54 32.67 9.48 -17.31
N THR A 55 32.15 8.68 -16.36
CA THR A 55 30.78 8.82 -15.83
C THR A 55 30.56 10.19 -15.21
N ARG A 56 31.50 10.70 -14.40
CA ARG A 56 31.40 12.05 -13.82
C ARG A 56 31.36 13.14 -14.89
N SER A 57 32.16 13.02 -15.94
CA SER A 57 32.18 13.97 -17.05
C SER A 57 30.87 13.93 -17.84
N LEU A 58 30.37 12.73 -18.18
CA LEU A 58 29.10 12.54 -18.88
C LEU A 58 27.91 13.07 -18.07
N ALA A 59 27.89 12.85 -16.76
CA ALA A 59 26.83 13.34 -15.87
C ALA A 59 26.77 14.88 -15.73
N MET A 60 27.83 15.59 -16.11
CA MET A 60 27.83 17.07 -16.14
C MET A 60 27.21 17.64 -17.42
N ILE A 61 27.13 16.84 -18.49
CA ILE A 61 26.54 17.23 -19.77
C ILE A 61 25.04 16.96 -19.70
N LYS A 62 24.23 17.96 -20.06
CA LYS A 62 22.76 17.85 -20.02
C LYS A 62 22.15 17.28 -21.30
N ASP A 63 22.79 17.53 -22.44
CA ASP A 63 22.31 17.05 -23.73
C ASP A 63 22.80 15.62 -24.00
N PRO A 64 21.90 14.63 -24.18
CA PRO A 64 22.29 13.26 -24.51
C PRO A 64 23.07 13.14 -25.82
N VAL A 65 22.88 14.05 -26.79
CA VAL A 65 23.64 14.03 -28.04
C VAL A 65 25.10 14.37 -27.79
N GLU A 66 25.36 15.44 -27.02
CA GLU A 66 26.71 15.83 -26.61
C GLU A 66 27.38 14.75 -25.73
N GLN A 67 26.60 14.00 -24.94
CA GLN A 67 27.09 12.83 -24.19
C GLN A 67 27.58 11.72 -25.13
N VAL A 68 26.80 11.38 -26.16
CA VAL A 68 27.17 10.37 -27.16
C VAL A 68 28.41 10.80 -27.95
N GLU A 69 28.50 12.08 -28.33
CA GLU A 69 29.70 12.62 -28.99
C GLU A 69 30.95 12.48 -28.11
N LEU A 70 30.85 12.83 -26.82
CA LEU A 70 31.97 12.66 -25.89
C LEU A 70 32.34 11.19 -25.74
N ALA A 71 31.36 10.28 -25.63
CA ALA A 71 31.60 8.85 -25.55
C ALA A 71 32.33 8.34 -26.81
N ASN A 72 31.87 8.69 -28.01
CA ASN A 72 32.50 8.30 -29.26
C ASN A 72 33.92 8.88 -29.42
N ARG A 73 34.17 10.10 -28.94
CA ARG A 73 35.53 10.66 -28.89
C ARG A 73 36.46 9.86 -27.97
N LEU A 74 35.97 9.43 -26.80
CA LEU A 74 36.74 8.60 -25.87
C LEU A 74 36.99 7.20 -26.44
N LEU A 75 35.99 6.58 -27.06
CA LEU A 75 36.09 5.27 -27.69
C LEU A 75 37.06 5.26 -28.87
N GLY A 76 37.14 6.35 -29.64
CA GLY A 76 38.09 6.51 -30.75
C GLY A 76 39.58 6.49 -30.36
N LEU A 77 39.90 6.54 -29.06
CA LEU A 77 41.26 6.37 -28.54
C LEU A 77 41.64 4.90 -28.32
N LEU A 78 40.67 3.98 -28.41
CA LEU A 78 40.87 2.54 -28.24
C LEU A 78 41.26 1.89 -29.58
N PRO A 79 42.03 0.77 -29.54
CA PRO A 79 42.48 0.09 -30.75
C PRO A 79 41.34 -0.52 -31.59
N GLU A 80 40.21 -0.89 -30.95
CA GLU A 80 39.01 -1.43 -31.60
C GLU A 80 37.78 -0.61 -31.17
N PRO A 81 37.52 0.56 -31.79
CA PRO A 81 36.43 1.43 -31.39
C PRO A 81 35.08 0.92 -31.92
N GLU A 82 34.16 0.64 -31.00
CA GLU A 82 32.74 0.40 -31.34
C GLU A 82 31.95 1.70 -31.14
N ALA A 83 31.55 2.37 -32.22
CA ALA A 83 30.86 3.65 -32.14
C ALA A 83 29.39 3.48 -31.70
N VAL A 84 28.95 4.33 -30.77
CA VAL A 84 27.53 4.47 -30.41
C VAL A 84 26.79 5.15 -31.57
N SER A 85 25.69 4.54 -32.02
CA SER A 85 24.82 5.05 -33.09
C SER A 85 24.10 6.35 -32.73
N ASP A 86 23.49 7.01 -33.71
CA ASP A 86 22.75 8.27 -33.51
C ASP A 86 21.59 8.11 -32.49
N GLY A 87 21.70 8.84 -31.38
CA GLY A 87 20.76 8.82 -30.25
C GLY A 87 20.99 7.65 -29.27
N PRO A 88 20.78 7.83 -27.95
CA PRO A 88 20.92 6.74 -26.98
C PRO A 88 19.74 5.76 -27.10
N ALA A 89 19.89 4.73 -27.94
CA ALA A 89 18.94 3.64 -28.08
C ALA A 89 19.45 2.36 -27.40
N ARG A 90 18.54 1.51 -26.92
CA ARG A 90 18.86 0.19 -26.35
C ARG A 90 18.12 -0.88 -27.14
N LEU A 91 18.83 -1.92 -27.57
CA LEU A 91 18.20 -3.14 -28.10
C LEU A 91 17.60 -3.94 -26.95
N LEU A 92 16.27 -4.09 -26.92
CA LEU A 92 15.57 -4.69 -25.77
C LEU A 92 15.18 -6.15 -25.98
N SER A 93 14.84 -6.54 -27.21
CA SER A 93 14.38 -7.89 -27.55
C SER A 93 14.46 -8.13 -29.06
N ILE A 94 14.69 -9.38 -29.46
CA ILE A 94 14.54 -9.86 -30.83
C ILE A 94 13.49 -10.98 -30.79
N VAL A 95 12.43 -10.84 -31.58
CA VAL A 95 11.34 -11.83 -31.66
C VAL A 95 11.11 -12.16 -33.13
N LYS A 96 10.90 -13.44 -33.42
CA LYS A 96 10.51 -13.88 -34.77
C LYS A 96 9.07 -13.49 -35.04
N ASP A 97 8.83 -12.78 -36.14
CA ASP A 97 7.48 -12.37 -36.55
C ASP A 97 6.61 -13.59 -36.85
N THR A 98 5.80 -13.97 -35.87
CA THR A 98 4.86 -15.08 -35.93
C THR A 98 3.53 -14.61 -35.34
N PRO A 99 2.37 -14.96 -35.93
CA PRO A 99 1.08 -14.49 -35.46
C PRO A 99 0.87 -14.85 -33.97
N GLY A 100 0.78 -13.83 -33.11
CA GLY A 100 0.62 -13.98 -31.65
C GLY A 100 1.92 -13.96 -30.84
N ALA A 101 3.09 -13.90 -31.47
CA ALA A 101 4.36 -13.75 -30.76
C ALA A 101 4.60 -12.28 -30.38
N GLY A 102 4.64 -12.01 -29.07
CA GLY A 102 5.07 -10.75 -28.50
C GLY A 102 6.47 -10.86 -27.87
N PRO A 103 7.15 -9.73 -27.59
CA PRO A 103 8.37 -9.75 -26.80
C PRO A 103 8.11 -10.32 -25.40
N PRO A 104 9.06 -11.10 -24.83
CA PRO A 104 8.93 -11.60 -23.47
C PRO A 104 8.83 -10.42 -22.50
N ALA A 105 8.05 -10.59 -21.44
CA ALA A 105 8.00 -9.63 -20.34
C ALA A 105 9.41 -9.45 -19.77
N ARG A 106 9.81 -8.20 -19.51
CA ARG A 106 11.13 -7.88 -18.97
C ARG A 106 11.04 -7.71 -17.45
N PRO A 107 12.09 -8.11 -16.71
CA PRO A 107 12.21 -7.74 -15.31
C PRO A 107 12.20 -6.23 -15.12
N LEU A 108 11.72 -5.79 -13.96
CA LEU A 108 11.75 -4.37 -13.56
C LEU A 108 13.20 -3.94 -13.38
N THR A 109 14.02 -4.81 -12.80
CA THR A 109 15.47 -4.65 -12.76
C THR A 109 16.11 -4.93 -14.14
N SER A 110 16.93 -4.00 -14.64
CA SER A 110 17.61 -4.19 -15.93
C SER A 110 18.50 -5.44 -15.93
N LEU A 111 18.50 -6.18 -17.04
CA LEU A 111 19.35 -7.38 -17.21
C LEU A 111 20.84 -7.12 -16.97
N SER A 112 21.30 -5.90 -17.19
CA SER A 112 22.69 -5.50 -17.02
C SER A 112 23.07 -5.06 -15.59
N GLU A 113 22.11 -4.79 -14.71
CA GLU A 113 22.37 -4.15 -13.41
C GLU A 113 22.47 -5.16 -12.26
N ALA A 114 23.30 -4.89 -11.25
CA ALA A 114 23.22 -5.58 -9.97
C ALA A 114 22.22 -4.86 -9.05
N ALA A 115 21.47 -5.62 -8.24
CA ALA A 115 20.48 -5.06 -7.33
C ALA A 115 20.45 -5.83 -6.01
N LEU A 116 20.05 -5.16 -4.93
CA LEU A 116 19.67 -5.80 -3.67
C LEU A 116 18.14 -5.78 -3.60
N LEU A 117 17.54 -6.93 -3.38
CA LEU A 117 16.09 -7.11 -3.28
C LEU A 117 15.76 -7.57 -1.87
N THR A 118 14.94 -6.79 -1.19
CA THR A 118 14.63 -6.98 0.24
C THR A 118 13.19 -7.44 0.52
N ASN A 119 12.38 -7.64 -0.53
CA ASN A 119 10.91 -7.79 -0.45
C ASN A 119 10.20 -6.59 0.22
N ALA A 120 10.87 -5.43 0.29
CA ALA A 120 10.30 -4.17 0.67
C ALA A 120 9.15 -3.76 -0.26
N ARG A 121 8.22 -2.93 0.24
CA ARG A 121 7.02 -2.47 -0.51
C ARG A 121 7.32 -1.77 -1.84
N GLU A 122 8.54 -1.23 -1.98
CA GLU A 122 9.00 -0.51 -3.17
C GLU A 122 9.93 -1.36 -4.05
N ASP A 123 10.47 -2.46 -3.53
CA ASP A 123 11.25 -3.41 -4.30
C ASP A 123 10.31 -4.38 -5.04
N PRO A 124 10.65 -4.81 -6.26
CA PRO A 124 9.92 -5.89 -6.90
C PRO A 124 10.13 -7.19 -6.10
N HIS A 125 9.02 -7.86 -5.74
CA HIS A 125 9.11 -9.16 -5.08
C HIS A 125 9.94 -10.13 -5.90
N LEU A 126 10.75 -10.96 -5.24
CA LEU A 126 11.59 -11.94 -5.92
C LEU A 126 10.76 -12.87 -6.82
N ALA A 127 9.54 -13.25 -6.42
CA ALA A 127 8.63 -14.01 -7.26
C ALA A 127 8.28 -13.34 -8.60
N HIS A 128 8.08 -12.01 -8.60
CA HIS A 128 7.77 -11.26 -9.82
C HIS A 128 9.00 -11.19 -10.74
N GLU A 129 10.15 -10.83 -10.18
CA GLU A 129 11.44 -10.83 -10.90
C GLU A 129 11.71 -12.20 -11.52
N LEU A 130 11.64 -13.28 -10.73
CA LEU A 130 11.81 -14.65 -11.22
C LEU A 130 10.80 -14.98 -12.32
N THR A 131 9.52 -14.62 -12.19
CA THR A 131 8.51 -14.90 -13.24
C THR A 131 8.90 -14.29 -14.59
N THR A 132 9.35 -13.03 -14.59
CA THR A 132 9.78 -12.34 -15.82
C THR A 132 11.14 -12.82 -16.33
N GLU A 133 12.06 -13.17 -15.43
CA GLU A 133 13.38 -13.69 -15.76
C GLU A 133 13.25 -15.09 -16.40
N LEU A 134 12.41 -15.97 -15.84
CA LEU A 134 12.10 -17.30 -16.35
C LEU A 134 11.51 -17.23 -17.76
N ALA A 135 10.65 -16.24 -18.06
CA ALA A 135 10.05 -16.05 -19.38
C ALA A 135 11.06 -15.84 -20.52
N SER A 136 12.30 -15.45 -20.21
CA SER A 136 13.37 -15.25 -21.20
C SER A 136 14.57 -16.19 -21.04
N ALA A 137 14.58 -17.03 -20.01
CA ALA A 137 15.67 -17.97 -19.76
C ALA A 137 15.66 -19.13 -20.76
N ASP A 138 16.86 -19.53 -21.22
CA ASP A 138 17.13 -20.72 -22.02
C ASP A 138 17.47 -21.93 -21.14
N ARG A 139 17.90 -21.70 -19.90
CA ARG A 139 18.17 -22.73 -18.88
C ARG A 139 18.06 -22.13 -17.48
N VAL A 140 17.57 -22.92 -16.53
CA VAL A 140 17.38 -22.51 -15.14
C VAL A 140 18.03 -23.51 -14.21
N ASP A 141 18.90 -23.02 -13.34
CA ASP A 141 19.59 -23.80 -12.32
C ASP A 141 19.17 -23.27 -10.94
N LEU A 142 18.51 -24.09 -10.13
CA LEU A 142 18.01 -23.78 -8.79
C LEU A 142 18.79 -24.54 -7.74
N LEU A 143 19.44 -23.82 -6.82
CA LEU A 143 20.05 -24.36 -5.62
C LEU A 143 19.22 -23.91 -4.43
N CYS A 144 18.58 -24.82 -3.71
CA CYS A 144 17.70 -24.42 -2.62
C CYS A 144 17.71 -25.41 -1.47
N ALA A 145 17.77 -24.91 -0.24
CA ALA A 145 17.79 -25.78 0.94
C ALA A 145 16.41 -26.43 1.18
N PHE A 146 15.32 -25.70 0.92
CA PHE A 146 13.95 -26.22 1.11
C PHE A 146 13.08 -25.93 -0.10
N VAL A 147 12.30 -26.91 -0.52
CA VAL A 147 11.31 -26.76 -1.60
C VAL A 147 9.93 -27.07 -1.03
N LYS A 148 9.10 -26.03 -0.90
CA LYS A 148 7.73 -26.13 -0.36
C LYS A 148 6.70 -26.02 -1.48
N TRP A 149 5.57 -26.69 -1.30
CA TRP A 149 4.43 -26.61 -2.21
C TRP A 149 3.93 -25.18 -2.39
N SER A 150 3.88 -24.44 -1.27
CA SER A 150 3.48 -23.03 -1.24
C SER A 150 4.33 -22.12 -2.14
N GLY A 151 5.64 -22.37 -2.23
CA GLY A 151 6.54 -21.62 -3.12
C GLY A 151 6.40 -22.03 -4.58
N LEU A 152 6.31 -23.33 -4.84
CA LEU A 152 6.19 -23.87 -6.19
C LEU A 152 4.93 -23.35 -6.91
N ARG A 153 3.81 -23.24 -6.20
CA ARG A 153 2.55 -22.71 -6.76
C ARG A 153 2.65 -21.29 -7.29
N ILE A 154 3.54 -20.47 -6.72
CA ILE A 154 3.73 -19.09 -7.17
C ILE A 154 4.36 -19.07 -8.57
N LEU A 155 5.24 -20.03 -8.86
CA LEU A 155 6.01 -20.13 -10.10
C LEU A 155 5.45 -21.19 -11.07
N GLU A 156 4.25 -21.71 -10.83
CA GLU A 156 3.64 -22.79 -11.63
C GLU A 156 3.51 -22.42 -13.11
N ARG A 157 2.95 -21.25 -13.39
CA ARG A 157 2.79 -20.77 -14.78
C ARG A 157 4.13 -20.58 -15.51
N PRO A 158 5.12 -19.83 -14.98
CA PRO A 158 6.39 -19.65 -15.67
C PRO A 158 7.20 -20.97 -15.82
N LEU A 159 7.04 -21.92 -14.89
CA LEU A 159 7.65 -23.26 -15.03
C LEU A 159 6.98 -24.07 -16.15
N ASP A 160 5.66 -24.00 -16.30
CA ASP A 160 4.96 -24.62 -17.43
C ASP A 160 5.38 -23.98 -18.77
N GLU A 161 5.52 -22.65 -18.82
CA GLU A 161 6.01 -21.93 -20.00
C GLU A 161 7.46 -22.28 -20.36
N LEU A 162 8.32 -22.62 -19.38
CA LEU A 162 9.66 -23.17 -19.62
C LEU A 162 9.61 -24.58 -20.22
N ARG A 163 8.75 -25.45 -19.67
CA ARG A 163 8.53 -26.81 -20.18
C ARG A 163 8.07 -26.77 -21.63
N GLN A 164 7.09 -25.93 -21.95
CA GLN A 164 6.59 -25.76 -23.33
C GLN A 164 7.68 -25.30 -24.32
N ARG A 165 8.68 -24.55 -23.84
CA ARG A 165 9.85 -24.10 -24.62
C ARG A 165 11.01 -25.10 -24.64
N ASN A 166 10.89 -26.25 -23.97
CA ASN A 166 11.96 -27.23 -23.76
C ASN A 166 13.23 -26.61 -23.12
N ALA A 167 13.06 -25.64 -22.22
CA ALA A 167 14.16 -25.07 -21.46
C ALA A 167 14.48 -25.98 -20.25
N PRO A 168 15.72 -26.49 -20.11
CA PRO A 168 16.07 -27.38 -19.01
C PRO A 168 16.04 -26.66 -17.66
N VAL A 169 15.48 -27.35 -16.66
CA VAL A 169 15.42 -26.92 -15.26
C VAL A 169 16.15 -27.93 -14.39
N ARG A 170 17.21 -27.50 -13.70
CA ARG A 170 18.00 -28.31 -12.77
C ARG A 170 17.77 -27.84 -11.33
N VAL A 171 17.45 -28.75 -10.42
CA VAL A 171 17.18 -28.43 -9.01
C VAL A 171 18.08 -29.25 -8.10
N ILE A 172 18.84 -28.60 -7.23
CA ILE A 172 19.59 -29.23 -6.13
C ILE A 172 18.90 -28.89 -4.81
N THR A 173 18.61 -29.91 -3.99
CA THR A 173 17.99 -29.75 -2.67
C THR A 173 18.50 -30.76 -1.64
N THR A 174 18.04 -30.66 -0.38
CA THR A 174 18.43 -31.53 0.74
C THR A 174 17.25 -31.86 1.67
N THR A 175 17.37 -32.96 2.42
CA THR A 175 16.41 -33.38 3.46
C THR A 175 16.79 -32.93 4.88
N TYR A 176 17.92 -32.24 5.04
CA TYR A 176 18.56 -31.93 6.33
C TYR A 176 17.61 -31.34 7.41
N MET A 177 16.71 -30.40 7.08
CA MET A 177 15.78 -29.80 8.06
C MET A 177 14.35 -30.35 8.01
N GLY A 178 14.07 -31.38 7.20
CA GLY A 178 12.71 -31.92 7.07
C GLY A 178 11.66 -30.94 6.52
N ALA A 179 12.09 -29.80 5.95
CA ALA A 179 11.22 -28.72 5.50
C ALA A 179 10.87 -28.79 4.00
N THR A 180 11.57 -29.62 3.23
CA THR A 180 11.21 -29.94 1.83
C THR A 180 9.97 -30.82 1.81
N GLU A 181 9.04 -30.56 0.90
CA GLU A 181 7.79 -31.31 0.76
C GLU A 181 7.83 -32.22 -0.47
N ARG A 182 7.60 -33.52 -0.28
CA ARG A 182 7.61 -34.52 -1.38
C ARG A 182 6.76 -34.11 -2.57
N ARG A 183 5.52 -33.66 -2.32
CA ARG A 183 4.58 -33.21 -3.36
C ARG A 183 5.18 -32.12 -4.27
N ALA A 184 6.00 -31.23 -3.73
CA ALA A 184 6.63 -30.17 -4.50
C ALA A 184 7.72 -30.73 -5.44
N LEU A 185 8.52 -31.69 -4.96
CA LEU A 185 9.52 -32.36 -5.81
C LEU A 185 8.85 -33.24 -6.88
N ASP A 186 7.81 -33.98 -6.54
CA ASP A 186 7.07 -34.81 -7.49
C ASP A 186 6.51 -33.99 -8.65
N ARG A 187 5.94 -32.82 -8.34
CA ARG A 187 5.39 -31.88 -9.33
C ARG A 187 6.49 -31.29 -10.20
N LEU A 188 7.65 -30.93 -9.64
CA LEU A 188 8.80 -30.46 -10.41
C LEU A 188 9.24 -31.46 -11.47
N VAL A 189 9.32 -32.74 -11.12
CA VAL A 189 9.73 -33.80 -12.05
C VAL A 189 8.61 -34.11 -13.05
N ARG A 190 7.39 -34.41 -12.58
CA ARG A 190 6.30 -34.92 -13.44
C ARG A 190 5.66 -33.84 -14.31
N ASP A 191 5.41 -32.66 -13.74
CA ASP A 191 4.60 -31.63 -14.37
C ASP A 191 5.45 -30.55 -15.04
N PHE A 192 6.70 -30.37 -14.61
CA PHE A 192 7.60 -29.36 -15.19
C PHE A 192 8.83 -29.95 -15.89
N GLY A 193 9.06 -31.26 -15.79
CA GLY A 193 10.20 -31.92 -16.45
C GLY A 193 11.56 -31.51 -15.88
N ALA A 194 11.60 -31.09 -14.61
CA ALA A 194 12.84 -30.69 -13.96
C ALA A 194 13.69 -31.91 -13.57
N GLU A 195 15.01 -31.80 -13.73
CA GLU A 195 15.97 -32.74 -13.16
C GLU A 195 16.22 -32.34 -11.71
N VAL A 196 15.88 -33.23 -10.77
CA VAL A 196 16.05 -32.98 -9.32
C VAL A 196 17.14 -33.88 -8.78
N ARG A 197 18.09 -33.29 -8.03
CA ARG A 197 19.06 -34.02 -7.22
C ARG A 197 18.91 -33.68 -5.74
N VAL A 198 18.89 -34.70 -4.88
CA VAL A 198 18.64 -34.58 -3.45
C VAL A 198 19.85 -35.13 -2.68
N SER A 199 20.33 -34.36 -1.70
CA SER A 199 21.27 -34.88 -0.70
C SER A 199 20.51 -35.37 0.54
N TYR A 200 20.71 -36.65 0.85
CA TYR A 200 20.12 -37.33 2.01
C TYR A 200 21.05 -37.39 3.24
N GLU A 201 22.29 -36.89 3.13
CA GLU A 201 23.29 -36.95 4.20
C GLU A 201 22.99 -35.94 5.33
N GLN A 202 23.10 -36.39 6.59
CA GLN A 202 22.81 -35.57 7.78
C GLN A 202 24.07 -34.97 8.45
N ASN A 203 25.27 -35.50 8.13
CA ASN A 203 26.51 -35.24 8.89
C ASN A 203 27.64 -34.56 8.11
N SER A 204 27.47 -34.28 6.81
CA SER A 204 28.46 -33.55 6.00
C SER A 204 28.10 -32.06 5.87
N THR A 205 28.99 -31.28 5.26
CA THR A 205 28.88 -29.80 5.10
C THR A 205 27.47 -29.38 4.66
N ARG A 206 26.78 -28.64 5.53
CA ARG A 206 25.36 -28.30 5.38
C ARG A 206 25.11 -27.42 4.14
N LEU A 207 24.33 -27.92 3.18
CA LEU A 207 23.83 -27.10 2.07
C LEU A 207 22.71 -26.18 2.56
N HIS A 208 23.04 -24.94 2.88
CA HIS A 208 22.08 -23.87 3.19
C HIS A 208 22.11 -22.73 2.17
N ALA A 209 22.73 -22.93 1.00
CA ALA A 209 22.69 -21.94 -0.07
C ALA A 209 21.28 -21.86 -0.69
N LYS A 210 20.87 -20.65 -1.08
CA LYS A 210 19.70 -20.44 -1.91
C LYS A 210 20.07 -19.52 -3.05
N ALA A 211 19.87 -20.01 -4.25
CA ALA A 211 20.17 -19.24 -5.42
C ALA A 211 19.46 -19.75 -6.67
N TRP A 212 19.20 -18.80 -7.55
CA TRP A 212 18.67 -19.02 -8.89
C TRP A 212 19.72 -18.55 -9.89
N LEU A 213 19.98 -19.33 -10.92
CA LEU A 213 20.81 -18.95 -12.04
C LEU A 213 19.99 -19.10 -13.32
N LEU A 214 19.78 -17.98 -14.01
CA LEU A 214 18.98 -17.89 -15.23
C LEU A 214 19.89 -17.57 -16.39
N ARG A 215 19.98 -18.52 -17.32
CA ARG A 215 20.95 -18.49 -18.41
C ARG A 215 20.27 -18.20 -19.72
N ARG A 216 20.93 -17.37 -20.53
CA ARG A 216 20.47 -16.87 -21.80
C ARG A 216 21.62 -16.91 -22.79
N ARG A 217 21.37 -17.47 -23.97
CA ARG A 217 22.34 -17.48 -25.08
C ARG A 217 22.65 -16.07 -25.60
N THR A 218 21.89 -15.06 -25.17
CA THR A 218 22.13 -13.64 -25.44
C THR A 218 23.32 -13.07 -24.68
N GLY A 219 23.87 -13.79 -23.68
CA GLY A 219 24.98 -13.31 -22.84
C GLY A 219 24.53 -12.42 -21.67
N PHE A 220 23.22 -12.23 -21.47
CA PHE A 220 22.65 -11.46 -20.36
C PHE A 220 22.15 -12.37 -19.23
N ASP A 221 23.06 -13.20 -18.73
CA ASP A 221 22.80 -14.13 -17.65
C ASP A 221 22.64 -13.39 -16.32
N THR A 222 21.76 -13.92 -15.48
CA THR A 222 21.40 -13.32 -14.20
C THR A 222 21.39 -14.38 -13.13
N ALA A 223 21.75 -14.00 -11.91
CA ALA A 223 21.63 -14.89 -10.76
C ALA A 223 21.06 -14.14 -9.56
N TYR A 224 20.30 -14.83 -8.73
CA TYR A 224 19.82 -14.33 -7.45
C TYR A 224 20.46 -15.18 -6.37
N VAL A 225 21.17 -14.56 -5.44
CA VAL A 225 21.84 -15.25 -4.33
C VAL A 225 21.41 -14.60 -3.03
N GLY A 226 20.89 -15.38 -2.09
CA GLY A 226 20.31 -14.80 -0.89
C GLY A 226 19.79 -15.80 0.12
N SER A 227 18.86 -15.33 0.93
CA SER A 227 18.20 -16.10 1.98
C SER A 227 16.89 -16.76 1.51
N SER A 228 16.39 -16.42 0.32
CA SER A 228 15.10 -16.89 -0.18
C SER A 228 15.10 -18.34 -0.69
N ASN A 229 14.41 -19.24 0.02
CA ASN A 229 14.07 -20.58 -0.48
C ASN A 229 12.88 -20.58 -1.47
N LEU A 230 12.61 -21.72 -2.12
CA LEU A 230 11.38 -21.95 -2.89
C LEU A 230 10.19 -22.21 -1.94
N SER A 231 9.75 -21.15 -1.27
CA SER A 231 8.61 -21.15 -0.35
C SER A 231 7.89 -19.80 -0.39
N ARG A 232 6.61 -19.75 0.00
CA ARG A 232 5.83 -18.50 0.02
C ARG A 232 6.51 -17.41 0.85
N ALA A 233 6.87 -17.74 2.10
CA ALA A 233 7.55 -16.82 3.01
C ALA A 233 8.80 -16.22 2.36
N ALA A 234 9.66 -17.05 1.76
CA ALA A 234 10.89 -16.55 1.16
C ALA A 234 10.73 -15.74 -0.14
N LEU A 235 9.71 -16.02 -0.95
CA LEU A 235 9.53 -15.37 -2.25
C LEU A 235 8.68 -14.10 -2.21
N LEU A 236 7.84 -13.97 -1.17
CA LEU A 236 6.82 -12.92 -1.07
C LEU A 236 6.81 -12.19 0.29
N ASP A 237 7.02 -12.88 1.43
CA ASP A 237 6.63 -12.34 2.74
C ASP A 237 7.78 -11.97 3.68
N GLY A 238 8.90 -12.66 3.53
CA GLY A 238 10.01 -12.63 4.47
C GLY A 238 10.91 -11.43 4.22
N LEU A 239 11.47 -10.92 5.31
CA LEU A 239 12.64 -10.03 5.30
C LEU A 239 13.82 -10.82 4.75
N GLU A 240 13.95 -10.83 3.43
CA GLU A 240 14.89 -11.68 2.71
C GLU A 240 15.85 -10.82 1.94
N TRP A 241 17.14 -11.11 2.02
CA TRP A 241 18.14 -10.35 1.31
C TRP A 241 18.58 -11.16 0.11
N ASN A 242 18.23 -10.69 -1.08
CA ASN A 242 18.62 -11.32 -2.34
C ASN A 242 19.46 -10.35 -3.16
N VAL A 243 20.71 -10.74 -3.41
CA VAL A 243 21.57 -10.01 -4.31
C VAL A 243 21.39 -10.56 -5.71
N ARG A 244 20.95 -9.70 -6.61
CA ARG A 244 20.92 -9.96 -8.04
C ARG A 244 22.29 -9.67 -8.64
N LEU A 245 22.83 -10.66 -9.32
CA LEU A 245 24.05 -10.62 -10.10
C LEU A 245 23.70 -10.57 -11.59
N SER A 246 24.54 -9.90 -12.36
CA SER A 246 24.43 -9.79 -13.82
C SER A 246 25.78 -10.15 -14.45
N SER A 247 25.75 -10.81 -15.60
CA SER A 247 26.94 -11.04 -16.43
C SER A 247 27.62 -9.74 -16.88
N VAL A 248 26.89 -8.62 -16.93
CA VAL A 248 27.42 -7.33 -17.40
C VAL A 248 28.12 -6.57 -16.26
N THR A 249 27.48 -6.41 -15.11
CA THR A 249 28.04 -5.65 -13.98
C THR A 249 28.94 -6.50 -13.09
N THR A 250 28.66 -7.80 -12.95
CA THR A 250 29.34 -8.71 -12.03
C THR A 250 29.80 -10.04 -12.67
N PRO A 251 30.50 -10.02 -13.82
CA PRO A 251 30.85 -11.24 -14.58
C PRO A 251 31.61 -12.27 -13.74
N ARG A 252 32.67 -11.85 -13.03
CA ARG A 252 33.51 -12.75 -12.21
C ARG A 252 32.74 -13.48 -11.10
N LEU A 253 31.71 -12.83 -10.54
CA LEU A 253 30.87 -13.46 -9.51
C LEU A 253 29.94 -14.50 -10.11
N LEU A 254 29.40 -14.22 -11.30
CA LEU A 254 28.54 -15.15 -12.02
C LEU A 254 29.31 -16.40 -12.46
N ASP A 255 30.53 -16.23 -13.01
CA ASP A 255 31.40 -17.34 -13.42
C ASP A 255 31.73 -18.26 -12.23
N LYS A 256 32.08 -17.66 -11.09
CA LYS A 256 32.34 -18.41 -9.85
C LYS A 256 31.10 -19.13 -9.35
N PHE A 257 29.94 -18.49 -9.45
CA PHE A 257 28.67 -19.09 -9.07
C PHE A 257 28.36 -20.32 -9.93
N GLU A 258 28.48 -20.21 -11.27
CA GLU A 258 28.25 -21.32 -12.19
C GLU A 258 29.19 -22.49 -11.89
N GLY A 259 30.49 -22.23 -11.76
CA GLY A 259 31.46 -23.28 -11.41
C GLY A 259 31.15 -23.96 -10.07
N THR A 260 30.60 -23.22 -9.11
CA THR A 260 30.19 -23.78 -7.80
C THR A 260 28.93 -24.64 -7.94
N PHE A 261 27.93 -24.18 -8.68
CA PHE A 261 26.70 -24.95 -8.93
C PHE A 261 27.01 -26.26 -9.64
N ASP A 262 27.80 -26.22 -10.72
CA ASP A 262 28.16 -27.42 -11.47
C ASP A 262 29.05 -28.37 -10.65
N SER A 263 29.87 -27.85 -9.74
CA SER A 263 30.57 -28.69 -8.77
C SER A 263 29.60 -29.46 -7.87
N TYR A 264 28.57 -28.81 -7.32
CA TYR A 264 27.55 -29.48 -6.51
C TYR A 264 26.71 -30.45 -7.33
N TRP A 265 26.30 -30.05 -8.53
CA TRP A 265 25.50 -30.88 -9.42
C TRP A 265 26.16 -32.23 -9.67
N ASN A 266 27.48 -32.26 -9.85
CA ASN A 266 28.24 -33.47 -10.19
C ASN A 266 28.80 -34.23 -8.98
N ARG A 267 28.53 -33.80 -7.74
CA ARG A 267 28.98 -34.53 -6.55
C ARG A 267 28.16 -35.81 -6.34
N PRO A 268 28.78 -36.92 -5.90
CA PRO A 268 28.07 -38.17 -5.60
C PRO A 268 27.02 -38.03 -4.49
N GLU A 269 27.21 -37.08 -3.57
CA GLU A 269 26.32 -36.79 -2.43
C GLU A 269 24.93 -36.26 -2.85
N PHE A 270 24.81 -35.76 -4.09
CA PHE A 270 23.55 -35.29 -4.66
C PHE A 270 23.03 -36.32 -5.66
N GLU A 271 22.14 -37.18 -5.19
CA GLU A 271 21.60 -38.29 -5.97
C GLU A 271 20.40 -37.82 -6.82
N PRO A 272 20.22 -38.31 -8.06
CA PRO A 272 18.98 -38.08 -8.81
C PRO A 272 17.74 -38.53 -8.03
N TYR A 273 16.64 -37.78 -8.15
CA TYR A 273 15.36 -38.13 -7.54
C TYR A 273 14.34 -38.49 -8.62
N ASP A 274 13.80 -39.70 -8.54
CA ASP A 274 12.66 -40.17 -9.32
C ASP A 274 11.45 -40.40 -8.39
N PRO A 275 10.32 -39.67 -8.58
CA PRO A 275 9.12 -39.84 -7.78
C PRO A 275 8.53 -41.26 -7.77
N ASP A 276 8.81 -42.07 -8.80
CA ASP A 276 8.28 -43.44 -8.91
C ASP A 276 9.15 -44.46 -8.16
N VAL A 277 10.40 -44.11 -7.84
CA VAL A 277 11.38 -45.02 -7.22
C VAL A 277 11.77 -44.55 -5.80
N ASP A 278 11.95 -43.25 -5.61
CA ASP A 278 12.59 -42.67 -4.41
C ASP A 278 11.61 -42.05 -3.41
N ALA A 279 10.31 -42.03 -3.70
CA ALA A 279 9.30 -41.35 -2.87
C ALA A 279 9.28 -41.83 -1.41
N GLU A 280 9.33 -43.16 -1.18
CA GLU A 280 9.34 -43.72 0.19
C GLU A 280 10.63 -43.38 0.94
N ARG A 281 11.78 -43.44 0.24
CA ARG A 281 13.09 -43.08 0.80
C ARG A 281 13.13 -41.61 1.22
N LEU A 282 12.50 -40.73 0.43
CA LEU A 282 12.40 -39.31 0.74
C LEU A 282 11.50 -39.05 1.97
N ASP A 283 10.33 -39.68 2.05
CA ASP A 283 9.43 -39.55 3.21
C ASP A 283 10.08 -40.06 4.51
N GLU A 284 10.84 -41.16 4.43
CA GLU A 284 11.63 -41.68 5.56
C GLU A 284 12.72 -40.69 5.99
N ALA A 285 13.45 -40.11 5.05
CA ALA A 285 14.49 -39.12 5.35
C ALA A 285 13.92 -37.82 5.96
N LEU A 286 12.77 -37.34 5.49
CA LEU A 286 12.12 -36.11 5.98
C LEU A 286 11.48 -36.30 7.36
N SER A 287 10.91 -37.47 7.64
CA SER A 287 10.27 -37.77 8.93
C SER A 287 11.26 -37.87 10.08
N ARG A 288 12.44 -38.47 9.84
CA ARG A 288 13.54 -38.55 10.82
C ARG A 288 14.05 -37.17 11.27
N SER A 289 13.90 -36.14 10.44
CA SER A 289 14.33 -34.76 10.75
C SER A 289 13.28 -33.93 11.52
N LYS A 290 12.00 -34.35 11.58
CA LYS A 290 10.91 -33.61 12.24
C LYS A 290 10.74 -33.90 13.74
N THR A 291 11.32 -34.98 14.25
CA THR A 291 11.11 -35.47 15.62
C THR A 291 11.85 -34.67 16.70
N GLY A 292 12.57 -33.60 16.34
CA GLY A 292 13.47 -32.85 17.23
C GLY A 292 12.90 -31.63 17.98
N GLU A 293 11.76 -31.05 17.61
CA GLU A 293 11.27 -29.80 18.24
C GLU A 293 9.75 -29.74 18.38
N ARG A 294 9.23 -29.97 19.59
CA ARG A 294 7.94 -29.44 20.06
C ARG A 294 8.04 -29.11 21.56
N LEU A 295 8.12 -27.83 21.90
CA LEU A 295 8.08 -27.33 23.29
C LEU A 295 6.86 -26.41 23.47
N PHE A 296 5.92 -26.92 24.28
CA PHE A 296 4.89 -26.32 25.14
C PHE A 296 4.34 -24.89 24.91
N ASP A 297 3.00 -24.81 24.82
CA ASP A 297 2.19 -23.61 25.09
C ASP A 297 2.00 -23.38 26.61
N ILE A 298 2.12 -22.12 27.05
CA ILE A 298 1.79 -21.66 28.41
C ILE A 298 0.66 -20.60 28.31
N PRO A 299 -0.45 -20.70 29.07
CA PRO A 299 -1.45 -19.62 29.11
C PRO A 299 -1.30 -18.67 30.31
N ALA A 300 -1.67 -17.41 30.04
CA ALA A 300 -2.09 -16.32 30.95
C ALA A 300 -1.03 -15.36 31.53
N LEU A 301 -0.50 -14.47 30.67
CA LEU A 301 -0.15 -13.10 31.06
C LEU A 301 -1.35 -12.17 30.78
N VAL A 302 -1.53 -11.15 31.61
CA VAL A 302 -2.47 -10.03 31.34
C VAL A 302 -2.16 -9.49 29.93
N PRO A 303 -3.16 -9.32 29.04
CA PRO A 303 -2.90 -8.80 27.71
C PRO A 303 -2.28 -7.40 27.81
N HIS A 304 -1.20 -7.16 27.07
CA HIS A 304 -0.72 -5.82 26.78
C HIS A 304 -1.24 -5.40 25.39
N PRO A 305 -1.59 -4.12 25.18
CA PRO A 305 -2.00 -3.67 23.85
C PRO A 305 -0.82 -3.80 22.89
N PHE A 306 -1.08 -4.35 21.70
CA PHE A 306 -0.13 -4.40 20.60
C PHE A 306 0.24 -2.98 20.12
N PRO A 307 1.36 -2.79 19.39
CA PRO A 307 1.79 -1.46 18.93
C PRO A 307 0.69 -0.66 18.21
N HIS A 308 -0.04 -1.27 17.28
CA HIS A 308 -1.15 -0.61 16.55
C HIS A 308 -2.33 -0.27 17.47
N GLN A 309 -2.58 -1.08 18.50
CA GLN A 309 -3.63 -0.79 19.49
C GLN A 309 -3.21 0.37 20.38
N ARG A 310 -1.91 0.52 20.66
CA ARG A 310 -1.38 1.65 21.41
C ARG A 310 -1.51 2.94 20.62
N GLU A 311 -1.17 2.93 19.34
CA GLU A 311 -1.37 4.06 18.42
C GLU A 311 -2.85 4.52 18.44
N MET A 312 -3.80 3.59 18.30
CA MET A 312 -5.23 3.91 18.39
C MET A 312 -5.65 4.49 19.73
N LEU A 313 -5.07 4.00 20.84
CA LEU A 313 -5.37 4.52 22.18
C LEU A 313 -4.80 5.92 22.38
N ASP A 314 -3.60 6.17 21.87
CA ASP A 314 -2.94 7.47 21.93
C ASP A 314 -3.71 8.50 21.09
N ASP A 315 -4.18 8.13 19.89
CA ASP A 315 -5.06 8.97 19.06
C ASP A 315 -6.37 9.33 19.78
N LEU A 316 -7.01 8.34 20.43
CA LEU A 316 -8.21 8.54 21.23
C LEU A 316 -7.95 9.44 22.45
N ASP A 317 -6.78 9.33 23.07
CA ASP A 317 -6.38 10.19 24.17
C ASP A 317 -6.10 11.62 23.70
N VAL A 318 -5.40 11.81 22.58
CA VAL A 318 -5.17 13.12 21.95
C VAL A 318 -6.49 13.79 21.58
N ALA A 319 -7.43 13.03 20.99
CA ALA A 319 -8.75 13.54 20.65
C ALA A 319 -9.46 14.10 21.89
N ARG A 320 -9.36 13.43 23.04
CA ARG A 320 -10.01 13.86 24.28
C ARG A 320 -9.26 14.97 25.04
N THR A 321 -7.94 14.86 25.14
CA THR A 321 -7.14 15.71 26.05
C THR A 321 -6.66 17.00 25.38
N VAL A 322 -6.29 16.92 24.11
CA VAL A 322 -5.75 18.05 23.35
C VAL A 322 -6.86 18.73 22.56
N GLN A 323 -7.78 17.95 21.99
CA GLN A 323 -8.79 18.46 21.06
C GLN A 323 -10.19 18.62 21.69
N ASP A 324 -10.36 18.26 22.96
CA ASP A 324 -11.64 18.33 23.71
C ASP A 324 -12.81 17.62 23.00
N ARG A 325 -12.53 16.46 22.40
CA ARG A 325 -13.50 15.67 21.62
C ARG A 325 -13.86 14.37 22.33
N HIS A 326 -15.15 14.25 22.61
CA HIS A 326 -15.72 13.14 23.39
C HIS A 326 -16.62 12.20 22.58
N ARG A 327 -16.77 12.45 21.28
CA ARG A 327 -17.48 11.58 20.33
C ARG A 327 -16.48 11.14 19.27
N ASN A 328 -16.03 9.90 19.37
CA ASN A 328 -14.92 9.40 18.58
C ASN A 328 -15.33 8.14 17.81
N LEU A 329 -14.95 8.07 16.54
CA LEU A 329 -15.12 6.90 15.69
C LEU A 329 -13.78 6.20 15.49
N LEU A 330 -13.70 4.93 15.86
CA LEU A 330 -12.54 4.08 15.60
C LEU A 330 -12.85 3.16 14.42
N VAL A 331 -12.07 3.30 13.35
CA VAL A 331 -12.14 2.42 12.19
C VAL A 331 -11.00 1.42 12.27
N ALA A 332 -11.30 0.13 12.41
CA ALA A 332 -10.25 -0.90 12.34
C ALA A 332 -10.70 -2.14 11.59
N ALA A 333 -9.79 -2.72 10.82
CA ALA A 333 -10.04 -3.94 10.06
C ALA A 333 -10.61 -5.07 10.93
N THR A 334 -11.38 -5.95 10.31
CA THR A 334 -11.90 -7.15 10.96
C THR A 334 -10.72 -8.03 11.39
N GLY A 335 -10.68 -8.44 12.67
CA GLY A 335 -9.61 -9.28 13.22
C GLY A 335 -8.48 -8.55 13.96
N THR A 336 -8.39 -7.21 13.91
CA THR A 336 -7.29 -6.44 14.55
C THR A 336 -7.51 -6.10 16.03
N GLY A 337 -8.64 -6.50 16.60
CA GLY A 337 -8.94 -6.35 18.03
C GLY A 337 -9.66 -5.07 18.44
N LYS A 338 -10.61 -4.54 17.65
CA LYS A 338 -11.46 -3.37 18.00
C LYS A 338 -11.99 -3.39 19.45
N THR A 339 -12.53 -4.53 19.87
CA THR A 339 -13.08 -4.70 21.21
C THR A 339 -12.02 -4.67 22.31
N VAL A 340 -10.79 -5.11 21.99
CA VAL A 340 -9.64 -5.05 22.91
C VAL A 340 -9.22 -3.59 23.11
N VAL A 341 -9.15 -2.81 22.03
CA VAL A 341 -8.88 -1.36 22.10
C VAL A 341 -9.93 -0.66 22.97
N ALA A 342 -11.22 -0.90 22.73
CA ALA A 342 -12.29 -0.32 23.54
C ALA A 342 -12.19 -0.68 25.05
N ALA A 343 -11.75 -1.90 25.37
CA ALA A 343 -11.55 -2.31 26.76
C ALA A 343 -10.35 -1.61 27.42
N PHE A 344 -9.24 -1.44 26.70
CA PHE A 344 -8.08 -0.67 27.19
C PHE A 344 -8.40 0.82 27.31
N ASP A 345 -9.16 1.37 26.37
CA ASP A 345 -9.65 2.74 26.39
C ASP A 345 -10.48 3.01 27.66
N TYR A 346 -11.45 2.12 27.95
CA TYR A 346 -12.22 2.17 29.20
C TYR A 346 -11.33 2.08 30.45
N ARG A 347 -10.28 1.23 30.43
CA ARG A 347 -9.31 1.14 31.52
C ARG A 347 -8.56 2.46 31.74
N GLY A 348 -8.15 3.13 30.66
CA GLY A 348 -7.53 4.46 30.70
C GLY A 348 -8.48 5.51 31.29
N LEU A 349 -9.75 5.51 30.86
CA LEU A 349 -10.79 6.38 31.41
C LEU A 349 -11.03 6.15 32.91
N GLN A 350 -11.05 4.89 33.37
CA GLN A 350 -11.16 4.55 34.79
C GLN A 350 -10.00 5.14 35.61
N GLN A 351 -8.77 5.03 35.10
CA GLN A 351 -7.58 5.57 35.77
C GLN A 351 -7.65 7.09 35.85
N ARG A 352 -8.02 7.76 34.76
CA ARG A 352 -8.14 9.22 34.66
C ARG A 352 -9.22 9.79 35.59
N LEU A 353 -10.39 9.14 35.64
CA LEU A 353 -11.51 9.59 36.47
C LEU A 353 -11.36 9.24 37.95
N GLY A 354 -10.38 8.39 38.32
CA GLY A 354 -10.21 7.90 39.69
C GLY A 354 -11.39 7.05 40.21
N ARG A 355 -12.33 6.68 39.33
CA ARG A 355 -13.52 5.87 39.64
C ARG A 355 -13.85 4.97 38.46
N ARG A 356 -14.68 3.94 38.67
CA ARG A 356 -15.24 3.12 37.59
C ARG A 356 -16.47 3.82 36.96
N PRO A 357 -16.37 4.36 35.72
CA PRO A 357 -17.49 5.03 35.07
C PRO A 357 -18.56 4.02 34.61
N THR A 358 -19.82 4.43 34.55
CA THR A 358 -20.89 3.56 34.03
C THR A 358 -20.68 3.29 32.54
N LEU A 359 -20.91 2.05 32.11
CA LEU A 359 -20.63 1.58 30.75
C LEU A 359 -21.88 0.99 30.11
N LEU A 360 -22.15 1.37 28.87
CA LEU A 360 -23.06 0.67 27.97
C LEU A 360 -22.31 0.26 26.70
N PHE A 361 -22.18 -1.04 26.49
CA PHE A 361 -21.66 -1.61 25.25
C PHE A 361 -22.84 -2.14 24.42
N VAL A 362 -23.00 -1.65 23.19
CA VAL A 362 -24.10 -1.97 22.30
C VAL A 362 -23.59 -2.72 21.08
N ALA A 363 -24.23 -3.85 20.77
CA ALA A 363 -24.02 -4.59 19.52
C ALA A 363 -25.32 -5.25 19.07
N HIS A 364 -25.39 -5.74 17.84
CA HIS A 364 -26.62 -6.32 17.28
C HIS A 364 -26.82 -7.82 17.60
N ARG A 365 -25.76 -8.56 17.99
CA ARG A 365 -25.78 -10.02 18.26
C ARG A 365 -25.35 -10.39 19.68
N LYS A 366 -25.96 -11.43 20.25
CA LYS A 366 -25.64 -11.95 21.60
C LYS A 366 -24.20 -12.46 21.71
N GLU A 367 -23.70 -13.09 20.66
CA GLU A 367 -22.37 -13.67 20.60
C GLU A 367 -21.28 -12.60 20.71
N ILE A 368 -21.45 -11.49 19.98
CA ILE A 368 -20.56 -10.32 20.04
C ILE A 368 -20.55 -9.73 21.45
N LEU A 369 -21.73 -9.57 22.07
CA LEU A 369 -21.85 -9.06 23.44
C LEU A 369 -21.14 -9.97 24.45
N ALA A 370 -21.33 -11.29 24.35
CA ALA A 370 -20.69 -12.26 25.23
C ALA A 370 -19.17 -12.30 25.04
N GLN A 371 -18.68 -12.08 23.82
CA GLN A 371 -17.25 -11.97 23.53
C GLN A 371 -16.67 -10.67 24.10
N ALA A 372 -17.32 -9.53 23.86
CA ALA A 372 -16.91 -8.25 24.40
C ALA A 372 -16.87 -8.24 25.93
N LEU A 373 -17.88 -8.81 26.58
CA LEU A 373 -17.91 -8.99 28.03
C LEU A 373 -16.69 -9.78 28.54
N ARG A 374 -16.33 -10.89 27.87
CA ARG A 374 -15.13 -11.68 28.22
C ARG A 374 -13.85 -10.87 28.03
N THR A 375 -13.73 -10.13 26.93
CA THR A 375 -12.56 -9.27 26.66
C THR A 375 -12.39 -8.20 27.73
N TYR A 376 -13.47 -7.52 28.13
CA TYR A 376 -13.41 -6.53 29.21
C TYR A 376 -12.99 -7.15 30.55
N ARG A 377 -13.52 -8.32 30.90
CA ARG A 377 -13.12 -9.05 32.13
C ARG A 377 -11.63 -9.40 32.13
N GLN A 378 -11.09 -9.80 30.98
CA GLN A 378 -9.66 -10.12 30.83
C GLN A 378 -8.77 -8.87 30.92
N VAL A 379 -9.10 -7.81 30.18
CA VAL A 379 -8.29 -6.58 30.12
C VAL A 379 -8.31 -5.80 31.46
N LEU A 380 -9.45 -5.80 32.14
CA LEU A 380 -9.60 -5.16 33.45
C LEU A 380 -9.14 -6.04 34.61
N ALA A 381 -8.91 -7.35 34.36
CA ALA A 381 -8.65 -8.36 35.39
C ALA A 381 -9.74 -8.41 36.49
N VAL A 382 -11.00 -8.27 36.08
CA VAL A 382 -12.19 -8.28 36.98
C VAL A 382 -13.18 -9.32 36.48
N PRO A 383 -13.19 -10.56 37.05
CA PRO A 383 -14.00 -11.67 36.55
C PRO A 383 -15.52 -11.44 36.58
N ASP A 384 -16.01 -10.61 37.49
CA ASP A 384 -17.42 -10.29 37.71
C ASP A 384 -17.87 -8.99 37.01
N PHE A 385 -17.02 -8.41 36.16
CA PHE A 385 -17.36 -7.18 35.45
C PHE A 385 -18.50 -7.40 34.44
N GLY A 386 -19.50 -6.54 34.45
CA GLY A 386 -20.53 -6.41 33.41
C GLY A 386 -21.67 -7.43 33.44
N GLU A 387 -22.81 -7.02 32.90
CA GLU A 387 -24.05 -7.82 32.78
C GLU A 387 -24.54 -7.85 31.32
N LEU A 388 -25.13 -8.98 30.91
CA LEU A 388 -25.78 -9.11 29.60
C LEU A 388 -27.24 -8.65 29.67
N HIS A 389 -27.69 -7.97 28.62
CA HIS A 389 -29.09 -7.62 28.40
C HIS A 389 -29.50 -7.96 26.96
N VAL A 390 -29.79 -9.24 26.70
CA VAL A 390 -30.11 -9.74 25.36
C VAL A 390 -30.89 -11.06 25.44
N GLY A 391 -31.99 -11.17 24.69
CA GLY A 391 -32.83 -12.37 24.68
C GLY A 391 -33.48 -12.60 26.05
N GLU A 392 -33.15 -13.71 26.71
CA GLU A 392 -33.61 -14.05 28.07
C GLU A 392 -32.77 -13.39 29.17
N ASP A 393 -31.54 -12.96 28.86
CA ASP A 393 -30.67 -12.30 29.82
C ASP A 393 -31.18 -10.88 30.13
N ARG A 394 -31.29 -10.54 31.41
CA ARG A 394 -31.78 -9.25 31.91
C ARG A 394 -30.80 -8.68 32.94
N ALA A 395 -30.18 -7.56 32.59
CA ALA A 395 -29.39 -6.75 33.52
C ALA A 395 -30.26 -6.26 34.69
N ARG A 396 -29.68 -6.30 35.90
CA ARG A 396 -30.32 -5.91 37.17
C ARG A 396 -29.81 -4.56 37.66
N HIS A 397 -28.49 -4.34 37.60
CA HIS A 397 -27.87 -3.17 38.23
C HIS A 397 -27.64 -1.99 37.26
N TRP A 398 -27.70 -2.24 35.94
CA TRP A 398 -27.58 -1.22 34.90
C TRP A 398 -26.36 -0.28 35.00
N ARG A 399 -25.25 -0.79 35.56
CA ARG A 399 -24.01 -0.01 35.77
C ARG A 399 -22.95 -0.25 34.69
N HIS A 400 -22.73 -1.51 34.31
CA HIS A 400 -21.85 -1.90 33.22
C HIS A 400 -22.60 -2.96 32.40
N VAL A 401 -23.19 -2.56 31.28
CA VAL A 401 -24.16 -3.39 30.56
C VAL A 401 -23.72 -3.63 29.13
N PHE A 402 -23.90 -4.86 28.68
CA PHE A 402 -23.68 -5.31 27.31
C PHE A 402 -25.05 -5.67 26.74
N ALA A 403 -25.63 -4.76 25.96
CA ALA A 403 -27.02 -4.84 25.52
C ALA A 403 -27.16 -4.97 24.01
N SER A 404 -28.17 -5.74 23.56
CA SER A 404 -28.49 -5.75 22.13
C SER A 404 -29.31 -4.54 21.72
N VAL A 405 -29.10 -4.03 20.51
CA VAL A 405 -29.86 -2.90 19.95
C VAL A 405 -31.37 -3.10 20.09
N GLN A 406 -31.86 -4.32 19.80
CA GLN A 406 -33.28 -4.67 19.86
C GLN A 406 -33.84 -4.68 21.28
N SER A 407 -33.06 -5.15 22.26
CA SER A 407 -33.51 -5.21 23.67
C SER A 407 -33.47 -3.82 24.28
N LEU A 408 -32.43 -3.05 23.94
CA LEU A 408 -32.21 -1.70 24.43
C LEU A 408 -33.23 -0.71 23.86
N SER A 409 -33.54 -0.76 22.56
CA SER A 409 -34.46 0.20 21.92
C SER A 409 -35.89 0.18 22.49
N ARG A 410 -36.25 -0.85 23.26
CA ARG A 410 -37.56 -0.97 23.94
C ARG A 410 -37.60 -0.30 25.31
N THR A 411 -36.44 -0.06 25.92
CA THR A 411 -36.30 0.42 27.31
C THR A 411 -35.44 1.67 27.39
N ILE A 412 -34.84 2.12 26.28
CA ILE A 412 -33.87 3.23 26.27
C ILE A 412 -34.47 4.54 26.78
N GLU A 413 -35.75 4.77 26.49
CA GLU A 413 -36.50 5.96 26.91
C GLU A 413 -36.73 6.00 28.43
N ASP A 414 -36.58 4.86 29.13
CA ASP A 414 -36.73 4.77 30.60
C ASP A 414 -35.47 5.28 31.35
N PHE A 415 -34.36 5.48 30.65
CA PHE A 415 -33.10 5.95 31.24
C PHE A 415 -32.94 7.46 31.03
N GLU A 416 -32.37 8.14 32.03
CA GLU A 416 -31.92 9.53 31.84
C GLU A 416 -30.82 9.59 30.76
N PRO A 417 -30.78 10.65 29.93
CA PRO A 417 -29.79 10.79 28.86
C PRO A 417 -28.33 10.61 29.30
N ASP A 418 -27.98 11.00 30.52
CA ASP A 418 -26.62 10.97 31.08
C ASP A 418 -26.36 9.77 32.01
N HIS A 419 -27.27 8.78 32.06
CA HIS A 419 -27.15 7.60 32.92
C HIS A 419 -25.84 6.81 32.72
N PHE A 420 -25.35 6.75 31.47
CA PHE A 420 -24.09 6.09 31.12
C PHE A 420 -22.97 7.11 30.87
N ASP A 421 -21.88 7.04 31.65
CA ASP A 421 -20.68 7.84 31.46
C ASP A 421 -20.00 7.50 30.12
N VAL A 422 -19.93 6.21 29.78
CA VAL A 422 -19.26 5.69 28.57
C VAL A 422 -20.24 4.83 27.77
N VAL A 423 -20.42 5.16 26.49
CA VAL A 423 -21.20 4.35 25.55
C VAL A 423 -20.30 3.91 24.41
N VAL A 424 -20.22 2.60 24.19
CA VAL A 424 -19.48 1.98 23.09
C VAL A 424 -20.48 1.30 22.18
N ILE A 425 -20.47 1.62 20.89
CA ILE A 425 -21.39 1.04 19.90
C ILE A 425 -20.55 0.32 18.84
N ASP A 426 -20.68 -1.00 18.77
CA ASP A 426 -20.00 -1.84 17.79
C ASP A 426 -20.80 -1.94 16.48
N GLU A 427 -20.09 -2.20 15.38
CA GLU A 427 -20.63 -2.18 14.01
C GLU A 427 -21.42 -0.89 13.71
N PHE A 428 -20.82 0.26 14.03
CA PHE A 428 -21.44 1.57 13.93
C PHE A 428 -21.94 1.94 12.52
N HIS A 429 -21.50 1.23 11.48
CA HIS A 429 -22.01 1.40 10.11
C HIS A 429 -23.53 1.17 9.98
N HIS A 430 -24.17 0.53 10.96
CA HIS A 430 -25.63 0.39 11.08
C HIS A 430 -26.35 1.61 11.69
N ALA A 431 -25.64 2.68 12.07
CA ALA A 431 -26.18 3.80 12.83
C ALA A 431 -27.40 4.50 12.20
N ALA A 432 -27.57 4.42 10.88
CA ALA A 432 -28.71 4.98 10.17
C ALA A 432 -30.05 4.26 10.44
N ALA A 433 -30.00 3.00 10.91
CA ALA A 433 -31.20 2.25 11.24
C ALA A 433 -31.98 2.95 12.36
N ARG A 434 -33.31 2.98 12.25
CA ARG A 434 -34.20 3.67 13.21
C ARG A 434 -33.91 3.31 14.66
N THR A 435 -33.62 2.04 14.94
CA THR A 435 -33.32 1.54 16.29
C THR A 435 -31.97 2.04 16.83
N TYR A 436 -30.94 2.16 15.99
CA TYR A 436 -29.67 2.77 16.38
C TYR A 436 -29.82 4.27 16.62
N ARG A 437 -30.49 4.99 15.69
CA ARG A 437 -30.77 6.42 15.84
C ARG A 437 -31.51 6.73 17.13
N GLN A 438 -32.49 5.91 17.53
CA GLN A 438 -33.19 6.07 18.81
C GLN A 438 -32.22 6.07 20.00
N ILE A 439 -31.26 5.14 20.02
CA ILE A 439 -30.28 5.03 21.11
C ILE A 439 -29.30 6.22 21.09
N ILE A 440 -28.74 6.52 19.91
CA ILE A 440 -27.72 7.58 19.74
C ILE A 440 -28.29 8.98 20.03
N ASN A 441 -29.55 9.23 19.66
CA ASN A 441 -30.19 10.53 19.87
C ASN A 441 -30.65 10.74 21.32
N HIS A 442 -31.03 9.65 22.02
CA HIS A 442 -31.48 9.72 23.40
C HIS A 442 -30.33 9.87 24.39
N LEU A 443 -29.27 9.04 24.24
CA LEU A 443 -28.14 9.05 25.17
C LEU A 443 -27.17 10.20 24.92
N LYS A 444 -26.74 10.84 26.00
CA LYS A 444 -25.75 11.93 26.05
C LYS A 444 -24.61 11.57 27.01
N PRO A 445 -23.82 10.53 26.70
CA PRO A 445 -22.73 10.10 27.56
C PRO A 445 -21.58 11.12 27.59
N ARG A 446 -20.72 11.01 28.60
CA ARG A 446 -19.46 11.77 28.66
C ARG A 446 -18.49 11.33 27.59
N GLU A 447 -18.49 10.05 27.22
CA GLU A 447 -17.64 9.49 26.17
C GLU A 447 -18.48 8.58 25.28
N LEU A 448 -18.54 8.87 23.98
CA LEU A 448 -19.16 8.04 22.96
C LEU A 448 -18.09 7.51 22.00
N LEU A 449 -17.98 6.18 21.92
CA LEU A 449 -17.05 5.49 21.02
C LEU A 449 -17.81 4.63 20.02
N GLY A 450 -17.74 5.00 18.74
CA GLY A 450 -18.19 4.13 17.65
C GLY A 450 -17.06 3.22 17.20
N LEU A 451 -17.36 1.93 16.99
CA LEU A 451 -16.42 0.96 16.43
C LEU A 451 -16.96 0.46 15.09
N THR A 452 -16.15 0.50 14.03
CA THR A 452 -16.53 -0.11 12.74
C THR A 452 -15.32 -0.59 11.96
N ALA A 453 -15.51 -1.54 11.05
CA ALA A 453 -14.50 -1.88 10.05
C ALA A 453 -14.66 -1.08 8.75
N THR A 454 -15.86 -0.55 8.52
CA THR A 454 -16.31 0.02 7.25
C THR A 454 -17.14 1.25 7.55
N PRO A 455 -16.55 2.46 7.61
CA PRO A 455 -17.30 3.69 7.77
C PRO A 455 -18.18 4.02 6.55
N GLU A 456 -17.87 3.44 5.38
CA GLU A 456 -18.62 3.60 4.14
C GLU A 456 -19.97 2.86 4.21
N ARG A 457 -21.06 3.56 3.90
CA ARG A 457 -22.40 2.97 3.80
C ARG A 457 -22.69 2.50 2.38
N ALA A 458 -23.63 1.56 2.28
CA ALA A 458 -24.08 1.01 0.99
C ALA A 458 -24.79 2.05 0.10
N ASP A 459 -25.27 3.15 0.68
CA ASP A 459 -25.88 4.29 -0.03
C ASP A 459 -24.85 5.35 -0.45
N GLY A 460 -23.56 5.11 -0.24
CA GLY A 460 -22.47 6.02 -0.63
C GLY A 460 -22.19 7.15 0.36
N THR A 461 -22.93 7.22 1.47
CA THR A 461 -22.67 8.18 2.56
C THR A 461 -21.75 7.57 3.63
N TRP A 462 -21.19 8.39 4.52
CA TRP A 462 -20.28 7.90 5.55
C TRP A 462 -20.85 8.15 6.95
N VAL A 463 -20.61 7.23 7.89
CA VAL A 463 -21.14 7.39 9.25
C VAL A 463 -20.47 8.51 10.03
N GLN A 464 -19.22 8.87 9.70
CA GLN A 464 -18.55 9.99 10.35
C GLN A 464 -19.20 11.34 10.05
N ASP A 465 -19.70 11.53 8.83
CA ASP A 465 -20.30 12.79 8.38
C ASP A 465 -21.56 13.11 9.19
N GLU A 466 -22.34 12.08 9.51
CA GLU A 466 -23.61 12.23 10.22
C GLU A 466 -23.44 12.29 11.75
N PHE A 467 -22.53 11.51 12.34
CA PHE A 467 -22.49 11.29 13.80
C PHE A 467 -21.23 11.77 14.51
N PHE A 468 -20.17 12.10 13.76
CA PHE A 468 -18.84 12.41 14.31
C PHE A 468 -18.22 13.66 13.68
N ASP A 469 -19.04 14.58 13.17
CA ASP A 469 -18.63 15.84 12.53
C ASP A 469 -17.62 15.64 11.38
N GLY A 470 -17.80 14.58 10.58
CA GLY A 470 -16.93 14.24 9.44
C GLY A 470 -15.59 13.60 9.82
N ARG A 471 -15.41 13.15 11.07
CA ARG A 471 -14.08 12.75 11.59
C ARG A 471 -13.99 11.29 12.02
N ILE A 472 -12.84 10.69 11.72
CA ILE A 472 -12.40 9.40 12.27
C ILE A 472 -11.27 9.72 13.26
N ALA A 473 -11.37 9.19 14.49
CA ALA A 473 -10.38 9.45 15.53
C ALA A 473 -9.09 8.66 15.29
N SER A 474 -9.21 7.40 14.85
CA SER A 474 -8.09 6.56 14.43
C SER A 474 -8.57 5.51 13.43
N GLU A 475 -7.68 5.13 12.51
CA GLU A 475 -8.01 4.32 11.34
C GLU A 475 -6.92 3.28 11.04
N LEU A 476 -7.29 2.00 11.00
CA LEU A 476 -6.44 0.90 10.54
C LEU A 476 -7.20 0.07 9.51
N ARG A 477 -6.88 0.27 8.24
CA ARG A 477 -7.54 -0.44 7.14
C ARG A 477 -6.98 -1.85 6.96
N LEU A 478 -7.67 -2.64 6.13
CA LEU A 478 -7.30 -4.02 5.84
C LEU A 478 -5.83 -4.13 5.35
N TRP A 479 -5.40 -3.18 4.51
CA TRP A 479 -4.05 -3.13 3.96
C TRP A 479 -2.99 -2.94 5.01
N ASP A 480 -3.14 -1.87 5.80
CA ASP A 480 -2.20 -1.56 6.86
C ASP A 480 -2.15 -2.69 7.90
N ALA A 481 -3.27 -3.37 8.13
CA ALA A 481 -3.33 -4.53 9.02
C ALA A 481 -2.63 -5.78 8.46
N LEU A 482 -2.63 -5.97 7.13
CA LEU A 482 -1.89 -7.05 6.48
C LEU A 482 -0.39 -6.74 6.42
N ASP A 483 -0.02 -5.51 6.03
CA ASP A 483 1.38 -5.04 6.00
C ASP A 483 2.05 -5.12 7.38
N ALA A 484 1.29 -4.84 8.45
CA ALA A 484 1.77 -4.94 9.83
C ALA A 484 1.70 -6.38 10.40
N ASP A 485 1.43 -7.39 9.57
CA ASP A 485 1.38 -8.81 9.96
C ASP A 485 0.36 -9.13 11.09
N LEU A 486 -0.67 -8.28 11.20
CA LEU A 486 -1.74 -8.39 12.22
C LEU A 486 -2.85 -9.35 11.79
N LEU A 487 -2.93 -9.62 10.49
CA LEU A 487 -3.91 -10.49 9.86
C LEU A 487 -3.20 -11.60 9.07
N CYS A 488 -3.89 -12.73 8.90
CA CYS A 488 -3.46 -13.78 7.99
C CYS A 488 -3.51 -13.27 6.54
N PRO A 489 -2.44 -13.44 5.74
CA PRO A 489 -2.47 -13.09 4.33
C PRO A 489 -3.49 -13.94 3.56
N PHE A 490 -3.90 -13.48 2.37
CA PHE A 490 -4.92 -14.17 1.58
C PHE A 490 -4.51 -14.42 0.13
N HIS A 491 -4.91 -15.56 -0.42
CA HIS A 491 -4.86 -15.85 -1.86
C HIS A 491 -6.27 -15.79 -2.43
N TYR A 492 -6.54 -14.74 -3.20
CA TYR A 492 -7.80 -14.52 -3.88
C TYR A 492 -7.76 -15.07 -5.29
N PHE A 493 -8.68 -15.97 -5.62
CA PHE A 493 -8.85 -16.54 -6.95
C PHE A 493 -10.21 -16.10 -7.52
N GLY A 494 -10.19 -15.20 -8.50
CA GLY A 494 -11.37 -14.82 -9.27
C GLY A 494 -11.56 -15.77 -10.45
N ILE A 495 -12.59 -16.61 -10.37
CA ILE A 495 -12.86 -17.71 -11.30
C ILE A 495 -14.17 -17.42 -12.03
N ASN A 496 -14.15 -17.39 -13.36
CA ASN A 496 -15.34 -17.28 -14.18
C ASN A 496 -16.12 -18.60 -14.14
N ASP A 497 -17.35 -18.53 -13.63
CA ASP A 497 -18.24 -19.70 -13.51
C ASP A 497 -19.22 -19.83 -14.69
N GLU A 498 -19.03 -19.01 -15.73
CA GLU A 498 -19.84 -18.94 -16.95
C GLU A 498 -21.34 -18.63 -16.75
N THR A 499 -21.77 -18.38 -15.51
CA THR A 499 -23.19 -18.18 -15.18
C THR A 499 -23.67 -16.85 -15.75
N ASP A 500 -24.73 -16.86 -16.57
CA ASP A 500 -25.30 -15.63 -17.13
C ASP A 500 -26.34 -15.02 -16.17
N LEU A 501 -25.96 -13.89 -15.55
CA LEU A 501 -26.81 -13.12 -14.65
C LEU A 501 -27.30 -11.81 -15.28
N SER A 502 -27.08 -11.61 -16.59
CA SER A 502 -27.42 -10.37 -17.28
C SER A 502 -28.94 -10.17 -17.48
N THR A 503 -29.70 -11.27 -17.46
CA THR A 503 -31.15 -11.33 -17.65
C THR A 503 -31.92 -11.39 -16.33
N VAL A 504 -31.24 -11.61 -15.20
CA VAL A 504 -31.88 -11.68 -13.88
C VAL A 504 -32.42 -10.31 -13.48
N LYS A 505 -33.62 -10.30 -12.89
CA LYS A 505 -34.32 -9.09 -12.49
C LYS A 505 -33.49 -8.31 -11.45
N TRP A 506 -33.39 -7.00 -11.68
CA TRP A 506 -32.67 -6.05 -10.80
C TRP A 506 -33.66 -5.03 -10.25
N SER A 507 -33.65 -4.80 -8.94
CA SER A 507 -34.49 -3.80 -8.30
C SER A 507 -33.80 -3.19 -7.08
N ARG A 508 -33.95 -1.87 -6.90
CA ARG A 508 -33.39 -1.11 -5.76
C ARG A 508 -31.88 -1.32 -5.54
N GLY A 509 -31.12 -1.49 -6.61
CA GLY A 509 -29.66 -1.68 -6.52
C GLY A 509 -29.21 -3.11 -6.24
N SER A 510 -30.12 -4.09 -6.25
CA SER A 510 -29.81 -5.50 -6.00
C SER A 510 -30.54 -6.47 -6.93
N TYR A 511 -29.98 -7.68 -7.10
CA TYR A 511 -30.65 -8.80 -7.77
C TYR A 511 -31.82 -9.38 -6.97
N ASP A 512 -32.86 -9.83 -7.68
CA ASP A 512 -33.97 -10.57 -7.08
C ASP A 512 -33.52 -11.96 -6.59
N THR A 513 -33.64 -12.21 -5.29
CA THR A 513 -33.09 -13.41 -4.62
C THR A 513 -33.73 -14.71 -5.12
N ALA A 514 -35.04 -14.71 -5.40
CA ALA A 514 -35.75 -15.90 -5.87
C ALA A 514 -35.37 -16.23 -7.33
N ALA A 515 -35.19 -15.20 -8.17
CA ALA A 515 -34.67 -15.39 -9.51
C ALA A 515 -33.23 -15.93 -9.52
N LEU A 516 -32.37 -15.45 -8.62
CA LEU A 516 -31.01 -15.97 -8.45
C LEU A 516 -31.01 -17.44 -7.98
N GLU A 517 -31.85 -17.78 -6.99
CA GLU A 517 -31.96 -19.15 -6.48
C GLU A 517 -32.17 -20.16 -7.62
N ASN A 518 -33.14 -19.93 -8.49
CA ASN A 518 -33.45 -20.84 -9.60
C ASN A 518 -32.28 -21.07 -10.55
N VAL A 519 -31.46 -20.04 -10.79
CA VAL A 519 -30.26 -20.15 -11.64
C VAL A 519 -29.20 -21.00 -10.94
N PHE A 520 -28.98 -20.79 -9.64
CA PHE A 520 -27.90 -21.44 -8.90
C PHE A 520 -28.21 -22.86 -8.42
N THR A 521 -29.47 -23.19 -8.10
CA THR A 521 -29.87 -24.56 -7.70
C THR A 521 -30.16 -25.48 -8.89
N GLY A 522 -30.38 -24.92 -10.08
CA GLY A 522 -30.63 -25.68 -11.31
C GLY A 522 -29.36 -26.18 -12.03
N ASP A 523 -28.18 -25.76 -11.59
CA ASP A 523 -26.91 -25.97 -12.30
C ASP A 523 -25.93 -26.86 -11.52
N THR A 524 -26.08 -28.18 -11.67
CA THR A 524 -25.13 -29.17 -11.13
C THR A 524 -23.74 -29.04 -11.77
N ALA A 525 -23.63 -28.49 -12.99
CA ALA A 525 -22.34 -28.28 -13.64
C ALA A 525 -21.54 -27.19 -12.91
N ARG A 526 -22.20 -26.12 -12.47
CA ARG A 526 -21.59 -25.09 -11.62
C ARG A 526 -21.09 -25.65 -10.28
N ALA A 527 -21.90 -26.46 -9.58
CA ALA A 527 -21.46 -27.09 -8.33
C ALA A 527 -20.20 -27.96 -8.52
N ARG A 528 -20.13 -28.68 -9.65
CA ARG A 528 -18.95 -29.46 -10.03
C ARG A 528 -17.74 -28.60 -10.35
N LEU A 529 -17.92 -27.47 -11.03
CA LEU A 529 -16.87 -26.48 -11.30
C LEU A 529 -16.32 -25.94 -9.97
N VAL A 530 -17.19 -25.57 -9.03
CA VAL A 530 -16.81 -25.11 -7.70
C VAL A 530 -15.97 -26.15 -6.95
N PHE A 531 -16.40 -27.41 -6.96
CA PHE A 531 -15.69 -28.50 -6.30
C PHE A 531 -14.32 -28.78 -6.95
N ASN A 532 -14.25 -28.80 -8.28
CA ASN A 532 -12.98 -29.01 -8.99
C ASN A 532 -11.99 -27.86 -8.74
N ALA A 533 -12.47 -26.62 -8.73
CA ALA A 533 -11.64 -25.46 -8.40
C ALA A 533 -11.10 -25.54 -6.96
N LEU A 534 -11.91 -26.02 -6.01
CA LEU A 534 -11.44 -26.28 -4.65
C LEU A 534 -10.29 -27.29 -4.63
N LEU A 535 -10.45 -28.45 -5.28
CA LEU A 535 -9.43 -29.50 -5.33
C LEU A 535 -8.15 -29.07 -6.04
N ASP A 536 -8.26 -28.20 -7.05
CA ASP A 536 -7.12 -27.64 -7.75
C ASP A 536 -6.34 -26.63 -6.87
N LYS A 537 -7.05 -25.79 -6.10
CA LYS A 537 -6.43 -24.70 -5.33
C LYS A 537 -6.06 -25.06 -3.90
N VAL A 538 -6.59 -26.13 -3.33
CA VAL A 538 -6.28 -26.56 -1.96
C VAL A 538 -5.39 -27.80 -1.98
N GLY A 539 -4.35 -27.80 -1.14
CA GLY A 539 -3.40 -28.90 -1.05
C GLY A 539 -4.02 -30.17 -0.45
N ASP A 540 -4.63 -30.05 0.73
CA ASP A 540 -5.29 -31.14 1.44
C ASP A 540 -6.77 -30.77 1.70
N PRO A 541 -7.72 -31.38 0.99
CA PRO A 541 -9.15 -31.14 1.20
C PRO A 541 -9.64 -31.49 2.62
N ALA A 542 -9.00 -32.43 3.32
CA ALA A 542 -9.41 -32.82 4.68
C ALA A 542 -8.97 -31.80 5.76
N ALA A 543 -7.90 -31.07 5.49
CA ALA A 543 -7.43 -29.96 6.33
C ALA A 543 -8.26 -28.68 6.16
N VAL A 544 -9.22 -28.65 5.23
CA VAL A 544 -10.04 -27.47 4.98
C VAL A 544 -10.97 -27.21 6.16
N ARG A 545 -11.03 -25.94 6.52
CA ARG A 545 -11.98 -25.35 7.46
C ARG A 545 -12.66 -24.22 6.72
N GLY A 546 -13.73 -24.57 6.03
CA GLY A 546 -14.32 -23.78 4.96
C GLY A 546 -15.64 -23.11 5.29
N LEU A 547 -15.86 -21.90 4.79
CA LEU A 547 -17.17 -21.24 4.76
C LEU A 547 -17.61 -20.98 3.32
N GLY A 548 -18.84 -21.34 2.99
CA GLY A 548 -19.45 -21.06 1.68
C GLY A 548 -20.62 -20.08 1.80
N PHE A 549 -20.57 -18.96 1.09
CA PHE A 549 -21.62 -17.94 1.12
C PHE A 549 -22.55 -18.10 -0.09
N CYS A 550 -23.77 -18.54 0.17
CA CYS A 550 -24.79 -18.85 -0.84
C CYS A 550 -25.84 -17.74 -0.97
N VAL A 551 -26.58 -17.76 -2.09
CA VAL A 551 -27.67 -16.79 -2.37
C VAL A 551 -28.94 -17.02 -1.55
N SER A 552 -29.27 -18.28 -1.23
CA SER A 552 -30.48 -18.65 -0.50
C SER A 552 -30.30 -19.93 0.31
N VAL A 553 -31.21 -20.18 1.27
CA VAL A 553 -31.16 -21.37 2.14
C VAL A 553 -31.20 -22.65 1.32
N ASN A 554 -32.01 -22.69 0.25
CA ASN A 554 -32.09 -23.85 -0.65
C ASN A 554 -30.76 -24.08 -1.37
N HIS A 555 -30.10 -23.02 -1.84
CA HIS A 555 -28.77 -23.13 -2.45
C HIS A 555 -27.71 -23.60 -1.44
N ALA A 556 -27.75 -23.14 -0.18
CA ALA A 556 -26.83 -23.62 0.85
C ALA A 556 -27.01 -25.13 1.14
N ARG A 557 -28.27 -25.61 1.21
CA ARG A 557 -28.58 -27.04 1.37
C ARG A 557 -28.10 -27.87 0.19
N PHE A 558 -28.38 -27.42 -1.03
CA PHE A 558 -27.92 -28.06 -2.26
C PHE A 558 -26.39 -28.21 -2.29
N MET A 559 -25.64 -27.15 -1.96
CA MET A 559 -24.17 -27.22 -1.93
C MET A 559 -23.64 -28.14 -0.82
N ALA A 560 -24.26 -28.12 0.37
CA ALA A 560 -23.88 -29.02 1.46
C ALA A 560 -24.11 -30.49 1.12
N GLU A 561 -25.24 -30.82 0.50
CA GLU A 561 -25.56 -32.17 0.02
C GLU A 561 -24.58 -32.60 -1.08
N PHE A 562 -24.32 -31.74 -2.06
CA PHE A 562 -23.38 -32.01 -3.15
C PHE A 562 -21.96 -32.29 -2.65
N PHE A 563 -21.43 -31.44 -1.76
CA PHE A 563 -20.09 -31.61 -1.21
C PHE A 563 -19.97 -32.86 -0.35
N THR A 564 -20.99 -33.16 0.45
CA THR A 564 -21.03 -34.38 1.27
C THR A 564 -21.06 -35.62 0.40
N ALA A 565 -21.87 -35.63 -0.67
CA ALA A 565 -21.91 -36.72 -1.64
C ALA A 565 -20.59 -36.89 -2.40
N ALA A 566 -19.84 -35.80 -2.60
CA ALA A 566 -18.53 -35.79 -3.23
C ALA A 566 -17.36 -36.14 -2.27
N GLY A 567 -17.65 -36.47 -1.00
CA GLY A 567 -16.67 -36.95 -0.03
C GLY A 567 -16.12 -35.89 0.93
N LEU A 568 -16.67 -34.67 0.94
CA LEU A 568 -16.32 -33.62 1.90
C LEU A 568 -17.50 -33.35 2.85
N PRO A 569 -17.46 -33.85 4.10
CA PRO A 569 -18.54 -33.63 5.07
C PRO A 569 -18.89 -32.15 5.18
N SER A 570 -20.13 -31.79 4.85
CA SER A 570 -20.56 -30.39 4.75
C SER A 570 -21.94 -30.20 5.35
N LYS A 571 -22.20 -29.03 5.94
CA LYS A 571 -23.51 -28.72 6.54
C LYS A 571 -24.00 -27.34 6.14
N ALA A 572 -25.31 -27.21 5.93
CA ALA A 572 -25.96 -25.91 5.72
C ALA A 572 -26.42 -25.31 7.05
N VAL A 573 -26.23 -24.00 7.23
CA VAL A 573 -26.66 -23.25 8.41
C VAL A 573 -27.31 -21.94 7.99
N ASP A 574 -28.47 -21.61 8.55
CA ASP A 574 -29.21 -20.41 8.21
C ASP A 574 -29.73 -19.66 9.46
N GLY A 575 -30.45 -18.55 9.24
CA GLY A 575 -31.00 -17.71 10.31
C GLY A 575 -32.02 -18.40 11.20
N THR A 576 -32.67 -19.47 10.72
CA THR A 576 -33.68 -20.25 11.44
C THR A 576 -33.08 -21.40 12.26
N THR A 577 -31.82 -21.77 12.01
CA THR A 577 -31.11 -22.80 12.78
C THR A 577 -30.99 -22.39 14.25
N GLU A 578 -31.36 -23.28 15.17
CA GLU A 578 -31.28 -23.04 16.62
C GLU A 578 -29.84 -22.69 17.05
N SER A 579 -29.71 -21.87 18.10
CA SER A 579 -28.40 -21.40 18.56
C SER A 579 -27.49 -22.54 19.07
N SER A 580 -28.08 -23.56 19.70
CA SER A 580 -27.40 -24.78 20.15
C SER A 580 -26.81 -25.57 18.96
N GLU A 581 -27.63 -25.81 17.93
CA GLU A 581 -27.21 -26.51 16.72
C GLU A 581 -26.17 -25.74 15.91
N ARG A 582 -26.29 -24.40 15.86
CA ARG A 582 -25.28 -23.53 15.26
C ARG A 582 -23.94 -23.67 15.97
N GLN A 583 -23.91 -23.61 17.30
CA GLN A 583 -22.68 -23.78 18.08
C GLN A 583 -22.05 -25.17 17.86
N LEU A 584 -22.86 -26.21 17.81
CA LEU A 584 -22.39 -27.57 17.49
C LEU A 584 -21.78 -27.64 16.09
N SER A 585 -22.39 -26.98 15.10
CA SER A 585 -21.89 -26.97 13.73
C SER A 585 -20.56 -26.21 13.60
N LEU A 586 -20.39 -25.11 14.34
CA LEU A 586 -19.13 -24.37 14.41
C LEU A 586 -18.03 -25.17 15.11
N LYS A 587 -18.38 -25.90 16.18
CA LYS A 587 -17.47 -26.80 16.86
C LYS A 587 -17.04 -27.95 15.93
N ALA A 588 -17.98 -28.58 15.24
CA ALA A 588 -17.71 -29.63 14.26
C ALA A 588 -16.80 -29.14 13.12
N LEU A 589 -17.00 -27.89 12.66
CA LEU A 589 -16.07 -27.26 11.70
C LEU A 589 -14.67 -27.17 12.31
N ARG A 590 -14.53 -26.57 13.51
CA ARG A 590 -13.23 -26.42 14.18
C ARG A 590 -12.50 -27.75 14.38
N ASP A 591 -13.20 -28.75 14.91
CA ASP A 591 -12.64 -30.07 15.23
C ASP A 591 -12.32 -30.88 13.96
N GLY A 592 -12.89 -30.51 12.81
CA GLY A 592 -12.66 -31.16 11.52
C GLY A 592 -13.64 -32.26 11.14
N ASP A 593 -14.67 -32.48 11.96
CA ASP A 593 -15.78 -33.39 11.67
C ASP A 593 -16.59 -32.92 10.44
N VAL A 594 -16.60 -31.61 10.22
CA VAL A 594 -17.20 -30.96 9.04
C VAL A 594 -16.13 -30.10 8.36
N THR A 595 -16.02 -30.23 7.04
CA THR A 595 -15.06 -29.48 6.22
C THR A 595 -15.63 -28.12 5.80
N PHE A 596 -16.92 -28.04 5.47
CA PHE A 596 -17.59 -26.81 5.03
C PHE A 596 -18.89 -26.52 5.76
N LEU A 597 -19.08 -25.25 6.12
CA LEU A 597 -20.40 -24.70 6.45
C LEU A 597 -20.89 -23.78 5.34
N PHE A 598 -22.00 -24.13 4.72
CA PHE A 598 -22.68 -23.29 3.73
C PHE A 598 -23.75 -22.44 4.41
N ALA A 599 -23.73 -21.13 4.16
CA ALA A 599 -24.53 -20.16 4.89
C ALA A 599 -25.11 -19.06 4.00
N VAL A 600 -26.25 -18.51 4.43
CA VAL A 600 -26.95 -17.39 3.77
C VAL A 600 -27.28 -16.33 4.80
N ASP A 601 -26.73 -15.13 4.60
CA ASP A 601 -26.85 -13.96 5.49
C ASP A 601 -26.53 -14.23 6.97
N LEU A 602 -25.99 -15.42 7.23
CA LEU A 602 -25.42 -15.89 8.47
C LEU A 602 -23.90 -15.79 8.33
N PHE A 603 -23.23 -15.45 9.43
CA PHE A 603 -21.77 -15.24 9.50
C PHE A 603 -21.20 -14.00 8.79
N ASN A 604 -22.03 -13.14 8.19
CA ASN A 604 -21.58 -11.80 7.78
C ASN A 604 -21.05 -11.02 9.00
N GLU A 605 -21.69 -11.16 10.16
CA GLU A 605 -21.32 -10.49 11.42
C GLU A 605 -21.35 -11.47 12.61
N GLY A 606 -20.42 -11.31 13.56
CA GLY A 606 -20.43 -12.03 14.84
C GLY A 606 -20.02 -13.51 14.85
N LEU A 607 -19.36 -14.01 13.80
CA LEU A 607 -18.75 -15.35 13.80
C LEU A 607 -17.31 -15.30 14.37
N ASP A 608 -17.00 -16.17 15.33
CA ASP A 608 -15.66 -16.36 15.90
C ASP A 608 -15.15 -17.79 15.68
N VAL A 609 -14.67 -18.06 14.46
CA VAL A 609 -13.92 -19.28 14.13
C VAL A 609 -12.59 -18.85 13.48
N PRO A 610 -11.54 -18.61 14.29
CA PRO A 610 -10.23 -18.20 13.78
C PRO A 610 -9.62 -19.21 12.80
N ASP A 611 -9.96 -20.49 12.95
CA ASP A 611 -9.38 -21.61 12.19
C ASP A 611 -9.84 -21.69 10.73
N VAL A 612 -10.76 -20.83 10.29
CA VAL A 612 -11.23 -20.80 8.90
C VAL A 612 -10.06 -20.46 7.96
N ASN A 613 -9.76 -21.38 7.05
CA ASN A 613 -8.65 -21.27 6.09
C ASN A 613 -9.10 -21.21 4.63
N THR A 614 -10.39 -21.43 4.34
CA THR A 614 -10.94 -21.40 2.98
C THR A 614 -12.29 -20.69 2.94
N LEU A 615 -12.50 -19.78 1.97
CA LEU A 615 -13.78 -19.13 1.71
C LEU A 615 -14.24 -19.40 0.28
N LEU A 616 -15.51 -19.78 0.13
CA LEU A 616 -16.19 -19.90 -1.17
C LEU A 616 -17.22 -18.77 -1.28
N LEU A 617 -16.98 -17.82 -2.18
CA LEU A 617 -17.94 -16.76 -2.50
C LEU A 617 -18.78 -17.24 -3.68
N LEU A 618 -19.97 -17.77 -3.37
CA LEU A 618 -20.85 -18.43 -4.36
C LEU A 618 -22.02 -17.55 -4.79
N ARG A 619 -22.04 -16.29 -4.35
CA ARG A 619 -23.10 -15.31 -4.60
C ARG A 619 -22.55 -13.98 -5.12
N PRO A 620 -23.32 -13.26 -5.96
CA PRO A 620 -23.02 -11.86 -6.26
C PRO A 620 -23.04 -11.05 -4.96
N THR A 621 -21.91 -10.46 -4.58
CA THR A 621 -21.80 -9.63 -3.38
C THR A 621 -21.68 -8.16 -3.81
N GLU A 622 -22.82 -7.49 -3.83
CA GLU A 622 -22.96 -6.12 -4.36
C GLU A 622 -22.32 -5.06 -3.45
N SER A 623 -22.37 -5.29 -2.14
CA SER A 623 -21.80 -4.40 -1.15
C SER A 623 -20.34 -4.75 -0.86
N ALA A 624 -19.44 -3.78 -1.07
CA ALA A 624 -18.03 -3.89 -0.69
C ALA A 624 -17.86 -4.13 0.82
N THR A 625 -18.75 -3.54 1.63
CA THR A 625 -18.80 -3.74 3.09
C THR A 625 -19.03 -5.20 3.45
N VAL A 626 -20.06 -5.82 2.87
CA VAL A 626 -20.37 -7.25 3.12
C VAL A 626 -19.23 -8.14 2.65
N PHE A 627 -18.62 -7.82 1.50
CA PHE A 627 -17.45 -8.54 0.99
C PHE A 627 -16.26 -8.50 1.97
N LEU A 628 -15.90 -7.33 2.49
CA LEU A 628 -14.82 -7.19 3.47
C LEU A 628 -15.15 -7.87 4.81
N GLN A 629 -16.40 -7.84 5.23
CA GLN A 629 -16.85 -8.53 6.43
C GLN A 629 -16.71 -10.06 6.30
N GLN A 630 -17.10 -10.62 5.15
CA GLN A 630 -16.96 -12.04 4.83
C GLN A 630 -15.50 -12.46 4.78
N LEU A 631 -14.67 -11.69 4.07
CA LEU A 631 -13.22 -11.91 3.99
C LEU A 631 -12.58 -11.88 5.39
N GLY A 632 -12.96 -10.88 6.19
CA GLY A 632 -12.52 -10.68 7.56
C GLY A 632 -12.71 -11.86 8.52
N ARG A 633 -13.57 -12.82 8.19
CA ARG A 633 -13.75 -14.04 8.99
C ARG A 633 -12.59 -15.01 8.81
N GLY A 634 -12.02 -15.07 7.62
CA GLY A 634 -10.87 -15.91 7.32
C GLY A 634 -9.51 -15.26 7.64
N LEU A 635 -9.47 -13.93 7.79
CA LEU A 635 -8.22 -13.18 7.97
C LEU A 635 -7.67 -13.20 9.40
N ARG A 636 -8.38 -13.79 10.37
CA ARG A 636 -7.84 -13.93 11.74
C ARG A 636 -6.61 -14.84 11.71
N ARG A 637 -5.57 -14.54 12.49
CA ARG A 637 -4.36 -15.36 12.52
C ARG A 637 -4.47 -16.53 13.51
N THR A 638 -3.95 -17.69 13.15
CA THR A 638 -3.77 -18.84 14.05
C THR A 638 -2.41 -19.49 13.77
N PRO A 639 -1.78 -20.18 14.75
CA PRO A 639 -0.45 -20.78 14.56
C PRO A 639 -0.37 -21.75 13.38
N ASP A 640 -1.45 -22.47 13.10
CA ASP A 640 -1.51 -23.51 12.06
C ASP A 640 -2.03 -22.98 10.71
N LYS A 641 -2.33 -21.68 10.58
CA LYS A 641 -2.88 -21.08 9.36
C LYS A 641 -1.91 -20.10 8.73
N ASP A 642 -1.24 -20.57 7.67
CA ASP A 642 -0.28 -19.78 6.90
C ASP A 642 -0.92 -18.77 5.94
N VAL A 643 -2.10 -19.10 5.38
CA VAL A 643 -2.78 -18.28 4.36
C VAL A 643 -4.28 -18.59 4.30
N LEU A 644 -5.10 -17.58 4.03
CA LEU A 644 -6.51 -17.72 3.70
C LEU A 644 -6.70 -17.94 2.19
N THR A 645 -7.28 -19.06 1.77
CA THR A 645 -7.66 -19.28 0.37
C THR A 645 -9.07 -18.78 0.11
N VAL A 646 -9.26 -17.90 -0.87
CA VAL A 646 -10.56 -17.32 -1.23
C VAL A 646 -10.86 -17.65 -2.69
N LEU A 647 -11.95 -18.37 -2.94
CA LEU A 647 -12.43 -18.68 -4.28
C LEU A 647 -13.71 -17.86 -4.55
N ASP A 648 -13.61 -16.88 -5.46
CA ASP A 648 -14.74 -16.04 -5.89
C ASP A 648 -15.22 -16.47 -7.27
N PHE A 649 -16.44 -16.97 -7.34
CA PHE A 649 -17.05 -17.45 -8.58
C PHE A 649 -17.85 -16.31 -9.23
N VAL A 650 -17.32 -15.80 -10.34
CA VAL A 650 -17.75 -14.56 -11.00
C VAL A 650 -18.50 -14.87 -12.29
N GLY A 651 -19.81 -14.65 -12.26
CA GLY A 651 -20.68 -14.76 -13.43
C GLY A 651 -20.61 -13.54 -14.36
N ARG A 652 -21.41 -13.60 -15.42
CA ARG A 652 -21.65 -12.47 -16.32
C ARG A 652 -22.75 -11.59 -15.74
N HIS A 653 -22.36 -10.49 -15.10
CA HIS A 653 -23.29 -9.58 -14.44
C HIS A 653 -23.88 -8.50 -15.38
N ARG A 654 -24.90 -7.78 -14.90
CA ARG A 654 -25.45 -6.58 -15.54
C ARG A 654 -24.49 -5.39 -15.42
N LYS A 655 -24.69 -4.34 -16.22
CA LYS A 655 -23.82 -3.14 -16.23
C LYS A 655 -23.90 -2.33 -14.93
N GLU A 656 -25.01 -2.49 -14.21
CA GLU A 656 -25.30 -1.85 -12.94
C GLU A 656 -24.53 -2.47 -11.77
N TYR A 657 -24.08 -3.73 -11.90
CA TYR A 657 -23.28 -4.41 -10.89
C TYR A 657 -21.84 -3.87 -10.89
N ARG A 658 -21.39 -3.37 -9.74
CA ARG A 658 -20.07 -2.74 -9.57
C ARG A 658 -19.05 -3.74 -9.05
N PHE A 659 -18.48 -4.55 -9.94
CA PHE A 659 -17.47 -5.54 -9.56
C PHE A 659 -16.17 -4.87 -9.09
N SER A 660 -15.80 -3.75 -9.72
CA SER A 660 -14.58 -3.00 -9.42
C SER A 660 -14.53 -2.43 -7.98
N ASN A 661 -15.67 -2.17 -7.35
CA ASN A 661 -15.73 -1.65 -5.97
C ASN A 661 -15.15 -2.64 -4.95
N ARG A 662 -15.30 -3.95 -5.20
CA ARG A 662 -14.73 -4.98 -4.32
C ARG A 662 -13.21 -4.92 -4.31
N PHE A 663 -12.59 -4.77 -5.48
CA PHE A 663 -11.13 -4.63 -5.56
C PHE A 663 -10.64 -3.28 -5.07
N GLN A 664 -11.40 -2.19 -5.22
CA GLN A 664 -11.03 -0.91 -4.60
C GLN A 664 -11.03 -1.03 -3.08
N ALA A 665 -12.05 -1.62 -2.48
CA ALA A 665 -12.11 -1.88 -1.05
C ALA A 665 -11.05 -2.89 -0.59
N LEU A 666 -10.78 -3.92 -1.41
CA LEU A 666 -9.75 -4.92 -1.17
C LEU A 666 -8.34 -4.40 -1.41
N THR A 667 -8.12 -3.30 -2.14
CA THR A 667 -6.77 -2.80 -2.49
C THR A 667 -6.41 -1.43 -1.93
N GLY A 668 -7.41 -0.63 -1.56
CA GLY A 668 -7.24 0.80 -1.31
C GLY A 668 -6.76 1.59 -2.53
N PHE A 669 -6.60 0.96 -3.70
CA PHE A 669 -6.14 1.65 -4.90
C PHE A 669 -7.26 2.49 -5.50
N ALA A 670 -6.93 3.73 -5.84
CA ALA A 670 -7.76 4.52 -6.71
C ALA A 670 -7.88 3.84 -8.08
N ARG A 671 -8.96 4.15 -8.81
CA ARG A 671 -9.40 3.40 -10.00
C ARG A 671 -8.31 3.31 -11.08
N GLY A 672 -7.53 4.37 -11.27
CA GLY A 672 -6.47 4.42 -12.29
C GLY A 672 -5.31 3.49 -11.97
N ARG A 673 -4.85 3.49 -10.72
CA ARG A 673 -3.88 2.51 -10.23
C ARG A 673 -4.44 1.10 -10.25
N LEU A 674 -5.70 0.90 -9.88
CA LEU A 674 -6.33 -0.42 -9.92
C LEU A 674 -6.33 -1.01 -11.34
N GLU A 675 -6.60 -0.22 -12.38
CA GLU A 675 -6.49 -0.68 -13.78
C GLU A 675 -5.07 -1.12 -14.12
N THR A 676 -4.07 -0.32 -13.73
CA THR A 676 -2.66 -0.61 -13.98
C THR A 676 -2.20 -1.87 -13.23
N GLN A 677 -2.59 -2.00 -11.97
CA GLN A 677 -2.29 -3.16 -11.13
C GLN A 677 -2.97 -4.41 -11.68
N ALA A 678 -4.26 -4.34 -12.01
CA ALA A 678 -4.97 -5.47 -12.61
C ALA A 678 -4.34 -5.92 -13.93
N LYS A 679 -3.90 -4.99 -14.81
CA LYS A 679 -3.17 -5.32 -16.05
C LYS A 679 -1.90 -6.12 -15.78
N ASN A 680 -1.14 -5.73 -14.75
CA ASN A 680 0.14 -6.32 -14.39
C ASN A 680 0.02 -7.44 -13.33
N ASP A 681 -1.18 -7.99 -13.13
CA ASP A 681 -1.44 -9.09 -12.18
C ASP A 681 -1.11 -8.76 -10.70
N PHE A 682 -1.45 -7.53 -10.31
CA PHE A 682 -1.32 -6.99 -8.96
C PHE A 682 0.10 -7.16 -8.37
N PRO A 683 1.13 -6.51 -8.94
CA PRO A 683 2.51 -6.68 -8.49
C PRO A 683 2.80 -6.06 -7.11
N LEU A 684 1.92 -5.17 -6.61
CA LEU A 684 2.14 -4.43 -5.35
C LEU A 684 1.07 -4.81 -4.30
N LEU A 685 1.07 -6.05 -3.84
CA LEU A 685 0.20 -6.53 -2.74
C LEU A 685 0.98 -6.59 -1.41
N PRO A 686 0.32 -6.65 -0.24
CA PRO A 686 1.00 -6.87 1.03
C PRO A 686 1.68 -8.21 0.98
N SER A 687 2.81 -8.31 1.66
CA SER A 687 3.57 -9.54 1.89
C SER A 687 2.65 -10.75 2.09
N GLY A 688 2.74 -11.71 1.16
CA GLY A 688 2.04 -12.98 1.21
C GLY A 688 0.61 -13.03 0.71
N SER A 689 0.03 -11.89 0.32
CA SER A 689 -1.27 -11.88 -0.31
C SER A 689 -1.14 -11.94 -1.84
N GLN A 690 -2.08 -12.62 -2.48
CA GLN A 690 -2.10 -12.76 -3.94
C GLN A 690 -3.51 -12.55 -4.47
N ILE A 691 -3.63 -11.88 -5.61
CA ILE A 691 -4.88 -11.80 -6.38
C ILE A 691 -4.62 -12.40 -7.75
N VAL A 692 -5.22 -13.56 -8.01
CA VAL A 692 -5.16 -14.26 -9.29
C VAL A 692 -6.55 -14.22 -9.92
N LEU A 693 -6.66 -13.54 -11.06
CA LEU A 693 -7.89 -13.51 -11.85
C LEU A 693 -7.68 -14.36 -13.09
N ASP A 694 -8.65 -15.20 -13.44
CA ASP A 694 -8.63 -15.82 -14.75
C ASP A 694 -8.77 -14.78 -15.87
N ARG A 695 -8.45 -15.18 -17.10
CA ARG A 695 -8.44 -14.28 -18.26
C ARG A 695 -9.77 -13.54 -18.44
N VAL A 696 -10.89 -14.25 -18.34
CA VAL A 696 -12.23 -13.68 -18.60
C VAL A 696 -12.62 -12.68 -17.51
N THR A 697 -12.35 -13.02 -16.26
CA THR A 697 -12.62 -12.17 -15.08
C THR A 697 -11.73 -10.93 -15.10
N LYS A 698 -10.45 -11.08 -15.45
CA LYS A 698 -9.50 -9.97 -15.63
C LYS A 698 -9.97 -9.03 -16.75
N ASP A 699 -10.32 -9.55 -17.92
CA ASP A 699 -10.80 -8.74 -19.04
C ASP A 699 -12.09 -7.99 -18.71
N ARG A 700 -13.02 -8.61 -17.97
CA ARG A 700 -14.25 -7.96 -17.49
C ARG A 700 -13.94 -6.83 -16.52
N LEU A 701 -13.06 -7.05 -15.54
CA LEU A 701 -12.64 -6.02 -14.59
C LEU A 701 -11.98 -4.84 -15.31
N LEU A 702 -11.07 -5.11 -16.26
CA LEU A 702 -10.41 -4.07 -17.05
C LEU A 702 -11.40 -3.31 -17.94
N ALA A 703 -12.37 -3.98 -18.55
CA ALA A 703 -13.40 -3.33 -19.35
C ALA A 703 -14.28 -2.40 -18.50
N GLU A 704 -14.70 -2.85 -17.32
CA GLU A 704 -15.46 -2.01 -16.38
C GLU A 704 -14.66 -0.80 -15.93
N LEU A 705 -13.41 -1.00 -15.47
CA LEU A 705 -12.53 0.09 -15.05
C LEU A 705 -12.29 1.09 -16.18
N LYS A 706 -12.05 0.62 -17.39
CA LYS A 706 -11.81 1.47 -18.56
C LYS A 706 -13.02 2.33 -18.91
N VAL A 707 -14.23 1.76 -18.93
CA VAL A 707 -15.48 2.51 -19.21
C VAL A 707 -15.67 3.65 -18.21
N HIS A 708 -15.38 3.40 -16.93
CA HIS A 708 -15.55 4.40 -15.87
C HIS A 708 -14.43 5.44 -15.85
N LEU A 709 -13.18 5.04 -16.10
CA LEU A 709 -12.02 5.93 -16.23
C LEU A 709 -12.09 6.80 -17.49
N SER A 710 -12.76 6.31 -18.54
CA SER A 710 -12.99 7.01 -19.80
C SER A 710 -14.33 7.76 -19.82
N ALA A 711 -14.83 8.24 -18.67
CA ALA A 711 -16.00 9.12 -18.67
C ALA A 711 -15.72 10.31 -19.60
N THR A 712 -16.38 10.29 -20.76
CA THR A 712 -16.25 11.35 -21.76
C THR A 712 -16.92 12.60 -21.21
N VAL A 713 -16.53 13.77 -21.72
CA VAL A 713 -17.21 15.03 -21.38
C VAL A 713 -18.72 14.91 -21.61
N ASN A 714 -19.15 14.14 -22.62
CA ASN A 714 -20.56 13.90 -22.91
C ASN A 714 -21.25 13.04 -21.84
N THR A 715 -20.56 12.01 -21.34
CA THR A 715 -21.08 11.17 -20.24
C THR A 715 -21.28 12.01 -18.97
N LEU A 716 -20.29 12.82 -18.61
CA LEU A 716 -20.39 13.72 -17.43
C LEU A 716 -21.53 14.72 -17.59
N LYS A 717 -21.67 15.35 -18.76
CA LYS A 717 -22.77 16.28 -19.05
C LYS A 717 -24.14 15.61 -18.94
N GLN A 718 -24.28 14.39 -19.46
CA GLN A 718 -25.53 13.62 -19.38
C GLN A 718 -25.87 13.26 -17.93
N GLU A 719 -24.88 12.82 -17.16
CA GLU A 719 -25.06 12.51 -15.73
C GLU A 719 -25.47 13.75 -14.94
N ILE A 720 -24.73 14.85 -15.06
CA ILE A 720 -25.04 16.14 -14.42
C ILE A 720 -26.46 16.57 -14.77
N ARG A 721 -26.83 16.48 -16.05
CA ARG A 721 -28.19 16.80 -16.52
C ARG A 721 -29.25 15.85 -15.94
N SER A 722 -28.92 14.57 -15.76
CA SER A 722 -29.86 13.57 -15.21
C SER A 722 -30.09 13.74 -13.70
N TYR A 723 -29.05 14.13 -12.95
CA TYR A 723 -29.16 14.43 -11.53
C TYR A 723 -29.78 15.81 -11.28
N ALA A 724 -29.71 16.70 -12.28
CA ALA A 724 -30.17 18.10 -12.19
C ALA A 724 -29.52 18.87 -11.03
N GLU A 725 -28.27 18.51 -10.71
CA GLU A 725 -27.53 19.03 -9.55
C GLU A 725 -26.57 20.14 -9.98
N THR A 726 -26.60 21.27 -9.26
CA THR A 726 -25.73 22.43 -9.50
C THR A 726 -24.59 22.54 -8.49
N SER A 727 -24.72 21.85 -7.35
CA SER A 727 -23.64 21.68 -6.39
C SER A 727 -22.63 20.65 -6.87
N LEU A 728 -21.34 21.02 -6.87
CA LEU A 728 -20.24 20.08 -7.11
C LEU A 728 -20.27 18.96 -6.09
N VAL A 729 -20.43 19.28 -4.80
CA VAL A 729 -20.46 18.30 -3.72
C VAL A 729 -21.68 17.37 -3.88
N GLY A 730 -22.86 17.94 -4.10
CA GLY A 730 -24.08 17.16 -4.34
C GLY A 730 -23.95 16.22 -5.55
N TYR A 731 -23.29 16.66 -6.63
CA TYR A 731 -23.05 15.81 -7.80
C TYR A 731 -22.07 14.67 -7.51
N LEU A 732 -20.97 14.96 -6.81
CA LEU A 732 -19.98 13.94 -6.45
C LEU A 732 -20.60 12.86 -5.55
N GLU A 733 -21.47 13.25 -4.62
CA GLU A 733 -22.23 12.35 -3.76
C GLU A 733 -23.26 11.52 -4.53
N ALA A 734 -24.12 12.15 -5.32
CA ALA A 734 -25.14 11.45 -6.11
C ALA A 734 -24.55 10.53 -7.19
N GLY A 735 -23.38 10.90 -7.74
CA GLY A 735 -22.68 10.16 -8.77
C GLY A 735 -21.66 9.13 -8.27
N GLY A 736 -21.30 9.16 -6.98
CA GLY A 736 -20.23 8.32 -6.42
C GLY A 736 -18.88 8.51 -7.14
N ARG A 737 -18.58 9.74 -7.53
CA ARG A 737 -17.36 10.10 -8.29
C ARG A 737 -16.34 10.79 -7.38
N ASP A 738 -15.06 10.57 -7.67
CA ASP A 738 -13.99 11.31 -7.02
C ASP A 738 -13.80 12.68 -7.69
N ILE A 739 -13.51 13.72 -6.90
CA ILE A 739 -13.31 15.08 -7.41
C ILE A 739 -12.19 15.13 -8.46
N SER A 740 -11.16 14.31 -8.32
CA SER A 740 -10.02 14.30 -9.24
C SER A 740 -10.36 13.75 -10.63
N ASP A 741 -11.37 12.90 -10.74
CA ASP A 741 -11.90 12.43 -12.03
C ASP A 741 -12.58 13.57 -12.81
N LEU A 742 -13.21 14.50 -12.11
CA LEU A 742 -13.92 15.64 -12.70
C LEU A 742 -12.95 16.66 -13.31
N TYR A 743 -11.84 16.94 -12.61
CA TYR A 743 -10.83 17.93 -13.03
C TYR A 743 -9.74 17.37 -13.98
N ARG A 744 -9.90 16.14 -14.45
CA ARG A 744 -8.98 15.51 -15.41
C ARG A 744 -9.03 16.20 -16.77
N ASN A 745 -7.94 16.17 -17.54
CA ASN A 745 -7.88 16.65 -18.93
C ASN A 745 -8.35 18.09 -19.16
N LYS A 746 -7.99 19.01 -18.24
CA LYS A 746 -8.32 20.46 -18.30
C LYS A 746 -9.82 20.79 -18.16
N ARG A 747 -10.62 19.85 -17.62
CA ARG A 747 -12.04 20.05 -17.29
C ARG A 747 -12.17 20.81 -15.96
N TYR A 748 -13.29 21.50 -15.80
CA TYR A 748 -13.67 22.22 -14.59
C TYR A 748 -15.20 22.30 -14.49
N TRP A 749 -15.74 22.52 -13.29
CA TRP A 749 -17.14 22.30 -12.97
C TRP A 749 -18.08 23.25 -13.72
N THR A 750 -17.79 24.54 -13.76
CA THR A 750 -18.65 25.53 -14.44
C THR A 750 -18.79 25.27 -15.94
N ALA A 751 -17.72 24.83 -16.61
CA ALA A 751 -17.80 24.40 -18.01
C ALA A 751 -18.68 23.15 -18.21
N LEU A 752 -18.68 22.22 -17.25
CA LEU A 752 -19.52 21.03 -17.30
C LEU A 752 -20.99 21.39 -17.06
N LEU A 753 -21.29 22.26 -16.09
CA LEU A 753 -22.63 22.79 -15.84
C LEU A 753 -23.21 23.50 -17.06
N ARG A 754 -22.42 24.37 -17.68
CA ARG A 754 -22.79 25.08 -18.92
C ARG A 754 -23.07 24.10 -20.05
N GLY A 755 -22.20 23.11 -20.22
CA GLY A 755 -22.39 22.07 -21.23
C GLY A 755 -23.54 21.08 -20.95
N ALA A 756 -24.01 20.99 -19.70
CA ALA A 756 -25.20 20.23 -19.30
C ALA A 756 -26.51 21.05 -19.44
N GLY A 757 -26.40 22.37 -19.66
CA GLY A 757 -27.53 23.29 -19.77
C GLY A 757 -28.06 23.79 -18.43
N LEU A 758 -27.30 23.66 -17.34
CA LEU A 758 -27.68 24.10 -16.00
C LEU A 758 -27.13 25.48 -15.62
N LEU A 759 -26.19 26.01 -16.42
CA LEU A 759 -25.68 27.38 -16.31
C LEU A 759 -25.96 28.14 -17.61
N THR A 760 -26.62 29.29 -17.52
CA THR A 760 -27.14 30.04 -18.68
C THR A 760 -26.22 31.17 -19.17
N SER A 761 -25.19 31.55 -18.41
CA SER A 761 -24.21 32.56 -18.80
C SER A 761 -23.15 31.97 -19.73
N ASP A 762 -22.66 32.74 -20.70
CA ASP A 762 -21.52 32.35 -21.54
C ASP A 762 -20.19 32.45 -20.77
N ALA A 763 -19.20 31.62 -21.15
CA ALA A 763 -17.86 31.66 -20.56
C ALA A 763 -17.05 32.83 -21.13
N SER A 764 -16.37 33.60 -20.27
CA SER A 764 -15.35 34.54 -20.74
C SER A 764 -14.06 33.80 -21.15
N PRO A 765 -13.20 34.38 -22.00
CA PRO A 765 -11.88 33.80 -22.28
C PRO A 765 -11.01 33.65 -21.01
N MET A 766 -11.22 34.52 -20.03
CA MET A 766 -10.51 34.50 -18.76
C MET A 766 -11.02 33.36 -17.87
N GLU A 767 -12.33 33.11 -17.83
CA GLU A 767 -12.92 31.95 -17.15
C GLU A 767 -12.30 30.65 -17.66
N GLU A 768 -12.11 30.50 -18.98
CA GLU A 768 -11.53 29.29 -19.54
C GLU A 768 -10.06 29.10 -19.14
N PHE A 769 -9.28 30.18 -19.09
CA PHE A 769 -7.90 30.13 -18.63
C PHE A 769 -7.80 29.75 -17.15
N LEU A 770 -8.57 30.46 -16.29
CA LEU A 770 -8.56 30.28 -14.84
C LEU A 770 -9.19 28.94 -14.42
N GLY A 771 -10.27 28.51 -15.07
CA GLY A 771 -10.98 27.26 -14.77
C GLY A 771 -10.07 26.04 -14.89
N ARG A 772 -9.18 26.01 -15.88
CA ARG A 772 -8.18 24.94 -16.05
C ARG A 772 -7.15 24.88 -14.91
N ARG A 773 -7.02 25.95 -14.13
CA ARG A 773 -6.12 26.08 -12.97
C ARG A 773 -6.80 25.79 -11.64
N VAL A 774 -8.13 25.74 -11.56
CA VAL A 774 -8.87 25.40 -10.32
C VAL A 774 -8.37 24.09 -9.69
N ARG A 775 -7.97 23.12 -10.53
CA ARG A 775 -7.37 21.86 -10.08
C ARG A 775 -6.14 22.02 -9.17
N ALA A 776 -5.44 23.15 -9.23
CA ALA A 776 -4.29 23.47 -8.39
C ALA A 776 -4.68 23.77 -6.94
N LEU A 777 -5.98 23.81 -6.63
CA LEU A 777 -6.51 24.03 -5.28
C LEU A 777 -7.10 22.75 -4.67
N LEU A 778 -7.14 21.63 -5.40
CA LEU A 778 -7.75 20.37 -4.93
C LEU A 778 -7.08 19.79 -3.69
N HIS A 779 -5.80 20.12 -3.45
CA HIS A 779 -5.06 19.65 -2.29
C HIS A 779 -5.21 20.56 -1.07
N VAL A 780 -5.94 21.68 -1.15
CA VAL A 780 -6.09 22.61 -0.02
C VAL A 780 -6.93 21.92 1.07
N ASP A 781 -6.28 21.61 2.18
CA ASP A 781 -6.83 20.79 3.27
C ASP A 781 -6.80 21.47 4.64
N ASP A 782 -6.29 22.71 4.74
CA ASP A 782 -6.25 23.46 5.99
C ASP A 782 -7.29 24.60 6.02
N ARG A 783 -8.00 24.70 7.16
CA ARG A 783 -9.13 25.61 7.34
C ARG A 783 -8.74 27.08 7.26
N ARG A 784 -7.54 27.44 7.73
CA ARG A 784 -7.09 28.84 7.79
C ARG A 784 -6.83 29.39 6.39
N ARG A 785 -6.10 28.65 5.55
CA ARG A 785 -5.87 29.00 4.15
C ARG A 785 -7.16 29.02 3.36
N ALA A 786 -8.01 28.00 3.52
CA ALA A 786 -9.28 27.94 2.81
C ALA A 786 -10.21 29.11 3.15
N ALA A 787 -10.33 29.46 4.43
CA ALA A 787 -11.11 30.63 4.87
C ALA A 787 -10.56 31.93 4.28
N ALA A 788 -9.24 32.13 4.32
CA ALA A 788 -8.60 33.31 3.72
C ALA A 788 -8.83 33.38 2.20
N TYR A 789 -8.74 32.24 1.48
CA TYR A 789 -9.04 32.19 0.05
C TYR A 789 -10.50 32.52 -0.24
N MET A 790 -11.45 31.95 0.52
CA MET A 790 -12.88 32.25 0.36
C MET A 790 -13.17 33.75 0.60
N GLU A 791 -12.56 34.35 1.62
CA GLU A 791 -12.69 35.78 1.90
C GLU A 791 -12.10 36.63 0.76
N LEU A 792 -10.92 36.28 0.26
CA LEU A 792 -10.27 36.94 -0.87
C LEU A 792 -11.05 36.80 -2.18
N LEU A 793 -11.87 35.76 -2.35
CA LEU A 793 -12.71 35.52 -3.53
C LEU A 793 -14.08 36.20 -3.44
N SER A 794 -14.47 36.66 -2.26
CA SER A 794 -15.76 37.31 -2.04
C SER A 794 -15.88 38.61 -2.88
N PRO A 795 -17.11 39.01 -3.29
CA PRO A 795 -17.34 40.25 -4.02
C PRO A 795 -16.68 41.48 -3.41
N ASP A 796 -16.73 41.58 -2.08
CA ASP A 796 -16.21 42.68 -1.29
C ASP A 796 -14.90 42.31 -0.58
N GLY A 797 -14.16 41.33 -1.11
CA GLY A 797 -12.93 40.84 -0.50
C GLY A 797 -11.89 41.94 -0.30
N PRO A 798 -11.04 41.84 0.74
CA PRO A 798 -10.13 42.91 1.12
C PRO A 798 -9.13 43.23 0.00
N ARG A 799 -8.61 44.46 0.02
CA ARG A 799 -7.48 44.88 -0.84
C ARG A 799 -6.19 44.37 -0.24
N TYR A 800 -5.25 44.00 -1.09
CA TYR A 800 -3.95 43.47 -0.70
C TYR A 800 -3.22 44.39 0.29
N ASP A 801 -3.24 45.70 0.07
CA ASP A 801 -2.56 46.66 0.95
C ASP A 801 -3.24 46.85 2.32
N ASP A 802 -4.53 46.51 2.42
CA ASP A 802 -5.31 46.60 3.67
C ASP A 802 -5.19 45.31 4.51
N CYS A 803 -4.68 44.22 3.92
CA CYS A 803 -4.49 42.93 4.56
C CYS A 803 -3.29 42.95 5.55
N SER A 804 -3.40 42.17 6.62
CA SER A 804 -2.26 41.85 7.49
C SER A 804 -1.14 41.12 6.73
N PRO A 805 0.12 41.11 7.22
CA PRO A 805 1.23 40.43 6.53
C PRO A 805 0.96 38.95 6.21
N THR A 806 0.22 38.24 7.07
CA THR A 806 -0.17 36.85 6.84
C THR A 806 -1.26 36.75 5.76
N GLU A 807 -2.27 37.61 5.77
CA GLU A 807 -3.32 37.65 4.73
C GLU A 807 -2.74 38.04 3.37
N GLN A 808 -1.77 38.96 3.33
CA GLN A 808 -1.00 39.25 2.13
C GLN A 808 -0.26 38.01 1.61
N ALA A 809 0.28 37.19 2.50
CA ALA A 809 0.92 35.94 2.11
C ALA A 809 -0.08 34.94 1.50
N PHE A 810 -1.27 34.77 2.09
CA PHE A 810 -2.35 34.00 1.49
C PHE A 810 -2.80 34.57 0.13
N ALA A 811 -2.89 35.90 0.00
CA ALA A 811 -3.22 36.55 -1.26
C ALA A 811 -2.20 36.24 -2.36
N ARG A 812 -0.89 36.26 -2.04
CA ARG A 812 0.17 35.84 -2.98
C ARG A 812 0.05 34.37 -3.35
N MET A 813 -0.21 33.48 -2.38
CA MET A 813 -0.37 32.05 -2.63
C MET A 813 -1.54 31.77 -3.58
N LEU A 814 -2.70 32.40 -3.34
CA LEU A 814 -3.88 32.29 -4.22
C LEU A 814 -3.56 32.81 -5.62
N PHE A 815 -2.95 33.98 -5.72
CA PHE A 815 -2.58 34.59 -7.00
C PHE A 815 -1.66 33.70 -7.83
N PHE A 816 -0.55 33.23 -7.27
CA PHE A 816 0.42 32.40 -8.00
C PHE A 816 -0.10 30.99 -8.32
N SER A 817 -1.15 30.53 -7.64
CA SER A 817 -1.88 29.31 -8.02
C SER A 817 -2.54 29.42 -9.39
N PHE A 818 -2.94 30.64 -9.80
CA PHE A 818 -3.51 30.90 -11.13
C PHE A 818 -2.47 31.43 -12.13
N TRP A 819 -1.63 32.38 -11.72
CA TRP A 819 -0.63 33.04 -12.58
C TRP A 819 0.80 32.73 -12.16
N ARG A 820 1.31 31.56 -12.58
CA ARG A 820 2.65 31.07 -12.19
C ARG A 820 3.82 31.92 -12.69
N ASP A 821 3.60 32.66 -13.76
CA ASP A 821 4.54 33.59 -14.37
C ASP A 821 4.37 35.02 -13.84
N GLY A 822 3.46 35.23 -12.88
CA GLY A 822 3.10 36.53 -12.35
C GLY A 822 2.04 37.27 -13.16
N GLY A 823 1.78 36.86 -14.40
CA GLY A 823 0.93 37.60 -15.34
C GLY A 823 1.43 39.02 -15.65
N ASP A 824 0.70 39.73 -16.51
CA ASP A 824 1.00 41.12 -16.89
C ASP A 824 0.29 42.13 -15.96
N PHE A 825 0.38 41.93 -14.64
CA PHE A 825 -0.30 42.76 -13.65
C PHE A 825 0.64 43.76 -12.97
N ALA A 826 0.14 44.98 -12.73
CA ALA A 826 0.88 45.99 -11.97
C ALA A 826 0.81 45.77 -10.45
N SER A 827 -0.19 45.01 -9.97
CA SER A 827 -0.40 44.72 -8.54
C SER A 827 -1.19 43.43 -8.34
N TYR A 828 -1.09 42.84 -7.14
CA TYR A 828 -1.90 41.66 -6.77
C TYR A 828 -3.40 41.94 -6.78
N ASP A 829 -3.80 43.16 -6.38
CA ASP A 829 -5.19 43.63 -6.41
C ASP A 829 -5.80 43.55 -7.82
N GLU A 830 -5.00 43.82 -8.85
CA GLU A 830 -5.45 43.78 -10.24
C GLU A 830 -5.83 42.36 -10.68
N GLY A 831 -4.95 41.39 -10.42
CA GLY A 831 -5.25 39.99 -10.73
C GLY A 831 -6.37 39.43 -9.85
N LEU A 832 -6.39 39.72 -8.55
CA LEU A 832 -7.48 39.27 -7.67
C LEU A 832 -8.84 39.85 -8.11
N ARG A 833 -8.89 41.11 -8.56
CA ARG A 833 -10.10 41.71 -9.12
C ARG A 833 -10.54 41.00 -10.41
N GLN A 834 -9.60 40.61 -11.27
CA GLN A 834 -9.90 39.84 -12.46
C GLN A 834 -10.44 38.44 -12.13
N LEU A 835 -9.91 37.78 -11.09
CA LEU A 835 -10.46 36.51 -10.59
C LEU A 835 -11.88 36.68 -10.05
N ARG A 836 -12.11 37.71 -9.21
CA ARG A 836 -13.44 38.01 -8.62
C ARG A 836 -14.52 38.37 -9.65
N ALA A 837 -14.12 38.85 -10.83
CA ALA A 837 -15.05 39.15 -11.92
C ALA A 837 -15.72 37.87 -12.47
N GLU A 838 -15.05 36.72 -12.38
CA GLU A 838 -15.58 35.42 -12.81
C GLU A 838 -16.42 34.76 -11.71
N ARG A 839 -17.64 35.27 -11.50
CA ARG A 839 -18.53 34.88 -10.39
C ARG A 839 -18.80 33.38 -10.30
N ALA A 840 -19.18 32.76 -11.41
CA ALA A 840 -19.46 31.32 -11.44
C ALA A 840 -18.21 30.50 -11.09
N LEU A 841 -17.03 30.95 -11.51
CA LEU A 841 -15.77 30.29 -11.19
C LEU A 841 -15.38 30.46 -9.71
N CYS A 842 -15.64 31.62 -9.11
CA CYS A 842 -15.43 31.84 -7.68
C CYS A 842 -16.33 30.92 -6.83
N GLU A 843 -17.57 30.70 -7.25
CA GLU A 843 -18.48 29.73 -6.62
C GLU A 843 -17.97 28.29 -6.74
N GLU A 844 -17.44 27.90 -7.91
CA GLU A 844 -16.78 26.61 -8.09
C GLU A 844 -15.56 26.45 -7.17
N ILE A 845 -14.68 27.46 -7.11
CA ILE A 845 -13.50 27.42 -6.25
C ILE A 845 -13.90 27.30 -4.78
N THR A 846 -14.94 28.02 -4.35
CA THR A 846 -15.46 27.94 -2.98
C THR A 846 -15.92 26.52 -2.65
N GLN A 847 -16.62 25.86 -3.57
CA GLN A 847 -17.05 24.46 -3.39
C GLN A 847 -15.87 23.48 -3.37
N VAL A 848 -14.85 23.70 -4.19
CA VAL A 848 -13.60 22.92 -4.17
C VAL A 848 -12.89 23.05 -2.82
N LEU A 849 -12.76 24.27 -2.31
CA LEU A 849 -12.13 24.53 -1.01
C LEU A 849 -12.93 23.93 0.14
N ALA A 850 -14.26 24.05 0.11
CA ALA A 850 -15.16 23.43 1.10
C ALA A 850 -15.00 21.90 1.12
N TYR A 851 -14.96 21.28 -0.07
CA TYR A 851 -14.73 19.83 -0.20
C TYR A 851 -13.37 19.39 0.39
N GLY A 852 -12.32 20.19 0.19
CA GLY A 852 -10.98 19.90 0.71
C GLY A 852 -10.89 19.94 2.24
N ILE A 853 -11.50 20.96 2.88
CA ILE A 853 -11.42 21.15 4.35
C ILE A 853 -12.35 20.23 5.16
N GLU A 854 -13.36 19.64 4.53
CA GLU A 854 -14.21 18.61 5.16
C GLU A 854 -13.54 17.24 5.16
N ARG A 855 -12.48 17.05 4.36
CA ARG A 855 -11.80 15.76 4.18
C ARG A 855 -10.28 15.86 4.39
N PRO A 856 -9.80 16.46 5.51
CA PRO A 856 -8.37 16.57 5.76
C PRO A 856 -7.77 15.17 5.95
N ARG A 857 -6.67 14.89 5.27
CA ARG A 857 -5.96 13.60 5.37
C ARG A 857 -5.15 13.48 6.66
N HIS A 858 -4.71 14.61 7.20
CA HIS A 858 -3.85 14.68 8.38
C HIS A 858 -4.27 15.82 9.31
N VAL A 859 -3.97 15.68 10.60
CA VAL A 859 -4.13 16.77 11.57
C VAL A 859 -2.99 17.77 11.34
N THR A 860 -3.37 18.99 10.97
CA THR A 860 -2.42 20.09 10.75
C THR A 860 -2.04 20.77 12.06
N LYS A 861 -0.78 21.18 12.18
CA LYS A 861 -0.26 21.90 13.35
C LYS A 861 0.37 23.24 12.94
N PRO A 862 0.26 24.31 13.75
CA PRO A 862 1.00 25.53 13.48
C PRO A 862 2.52 25.26 13.59
N PRO A 863 3.34 25.94 12.78
CA PRO A 863 4.79 25.86 12.91
C PRO A 863 5.23 26.57 14.20
N GLY A 864 6.45 26.31 14.65
CA GLY A 864 7.02 26.95 15.85
C GLY A 864 6.97 28.48 15.82
N ALA A 865 7.07 29.12 16.98
CA ALA A 865 6.84 30.57 17.15
C ALA A 865 7.68 31.46 16.21
N SER A 866 8.89 31.05 15.83
CA SER A 866 9.76 31.78 14.90
C SER A 866 9.19 31.86 13.47
N LEU A 867 8.33 30.91 13.09
CA LEU A 867 7.70 30.81 11.78
C LEU A 867 6.19 31.13 11.81
N ALA A 868 5.67 31.67 12.92
CA ALA A 868 4.26 32.01 13.05
C ALA A 868 3.74 33.02 12.00
N HIS A 869 4.66 33.78 11.39
CA HIS A 869 4.37 34.74 10.33
C HIS A 869 4.24 34.10 8.93
N VAL A 870 4.73 32.86 8.75
CA VAL A 870 4.67 32.11 7.50
C VAL A 870 3.33 31.35 7.44
N PRO A 871 2.55 31.47 6.34
CA PRO A 871 1.20 30.88 6.24
C PRO A 871 1.23 29.38 5.89
N LEU A 872 2.11 28.61 6.54
CA LEU A 872 2.26 27.17 6.34
C LEU A 872 1.95 26.44 7.64
N VAL A 873 1.34 25.26 7.55
CA VAL A 873 1.05 24.38 8.69
C VAL A 873 1.68 23.01 8.46
N ILE A 874 2.24 22.44 9.53
CA ILE A 874 2.83 21.10 9.52
C ILE A 874 1.72 20.09 9.18
N ASN A 875 2.07 19.09 8.36
CA ASN A 875 1.21 18.10 7.73
C ASN A 875 0.21 18.66 6.69
N GLY A 876 0.26 19.95 6.37
CA GLY A 876 -0.56 20.53 5.31
C GLY A 876 -0.01 20.22 3.91
N HIS A 877 -0.90 20.14 2.93
CA HIS A 877 -0.52 19.92 1.52
C HIS A 877 -0.37 21.25 0.77
N TYR A 878 0.70 21.36 -0.02
CA TYR A 878 1.06 22.56 -0.76
C TYR A 878 1.60 22.23 -2.15
N SER A 879 1.26 23.06 -3.13
CA SER A 879 2.00 23.12 -4.38
C SER A 879 3.32 23.87 -4.20
N THR A 880 4.29 23.64 -5.09
CA THR A 880 5.52 24.44 -5.12
C THR A 880 5.21 25.93 -5.29
N ASP A 881 4.20 26.28 -6.11
CA ASP A 881 3.81 27.66 -6.37
C ASP A 881 3.37 28.37 -5.08
N GLU A 882 2.61 27.69 -4.22
CA GLU A 882 2.16 28.22 -2.93
C GLU A 882 3.31 28.35 -1.92
N VAL A 883 4.19 27.36 -1.80
CA VAL A 883 5.33 27.43 -0.86
C VAL A 883 6.24 28.60 -1.21
N LEU A 884 6.56 28.79 -2.49
CA LEU A 884 7.41 29.89 -2.95
C LEU A 884 6.76 31.26 -2.66
N ALA A 885 5.44 31.38 -2.82
CA ALA A 885 4.69 32.59 -2.50
C ALA A 885 4.60 32.85 -0.98
N ALA A 886 4.39 31.79 -0.19
CA ALA A 886 4.31 31.83 1.27
C ALA A 886 5.62 32.35 1.89
N LEU A 887 6.75 31.90 1.37
CA LEU A 887 8.09 32.29 1.83
C LEU A 887 8.56 33.65 1.28
N GLY A 888 7.75 34.32 0.44
CA GLY A 888 8.13 35.56 -0.21
C GLY A 888 9.26 35.43 -1.23
N TRP A 889 9.58 34.19 -1.66
CA TRP A 889 10.50 33.95 -2.76
C TRP A 889 9.88 34.38 -4.09
N ALA A 890 8.60 34.08 -4.29
CA ALA A 890 7.83 34.52 -5.44
C ALA A 890 7.18 35.89 -5.19
N ASN A 891 7.45 36.86 -6.06
CA ASN A 891 6.82 38.19 -6.00
C ASN A 891 6.68 38.85 -7.40
N LEU A 892 5.72 39.78 -7.53
CA LEU A 892 5.54 40.55 -8.77
C LEU A 892 6.76 41.44 -9.01
N GLY A 893 7.29 41.43 -10.24
CA GLY A 893 8.49 42.17 -10.63
C GLY A 893 9.82 41.53 -10.22
N GLY A 894 9.80 40.36 -9.58
CA GLY A 894 11.00 39.60 -9.18
C GLY A 894 10.97 38.16 -9.68
N SER A 895 11.33 37.22 -8.80
CA SER A 895 11.26 35.79 -9.12
C SER A 895 9.81 35.31 -9.12
N VAL A 896 9.47 34.44 -10.07
CA VAL A 896 8.13 33.85 -10.20
C VAL A 896 8.22 32.32 -10.24
N PRO A 897 7.20 31.58 -9.76
CA PRO A 897 7.27 30.12 -9.66
C PRO A 897 7.64 29.40 -10.96
N SER A 898 7.23 29.92 -12.12
CA SER A 898 7.57 29.34 -13.44
C SER A 898 9.08 29.34 -13.76
N THR A 899 9.86 30.18 -13.09
CA THR A 899 11.32 30.28 -13.27
C THR A 899 12.11 29.32 -12.37
N MET A 900 11.46 28.68 -11.40
CA MET A 900 12.12 27.75 -10.49
C MET A 900 12.55 26.47 -11.22
N ARG A 901 13.84 26.13 -11.15
CA ARG A 901 14.42 24.95 -11.82
C ARG A 901 15.06 23.94 -10.87
N GLU A 902 15.27 24.30 -9.60
CA GLU A 902 15.97 23.47 -8.62
C GLU A 902 15.00 22.93 -7.56
N GLY A 903 15.35 21.80 -6.93
CA GLY A 903 14.56 21.22 -5.84
C GLY A 903 14.73 21.91 -4.49
N VAL A 904 15.44 23.04 -4.42
CA VAL A 904 15.66 23.80 -3.18
C VAL A 904 15.53 25.29 -3.45
N ALA A 905 14.79 26.00 -2.58
CA ALA A 905 14.61 27.44 -2.66
C ALA A 905 15.07 28.14 -1.37
N TRP A 906 16.05 29.04 -1.50
CA TRP A 906 16.46 29.94 -0.41
C TRP A 906 15.66 31.25 -0.48
N SER A 907 14.91 31.57 0.58
CA SER A 907 14.26 32.88 0.75
C SER A 907 15.04 33.73 1.75
N PRO A 908 15.71 34.81 1.31
CA PRO A 908 16.35 35.75 2.22
C PRO A 908 15.36 36.45 3.16
N THR A 909 14.16 36.75 2.66
CA THR A 909 13.10 37.47 3.41
C THR A 909 12.57 36.64 4.57
N ALA A 910 12.33 35.35 4.34
CA ALA A 910 11.87 34.42 5.39
C ALA A 910 13.03 33.78 6.17
N ARG A 911 14.29 33.95 5.73
CA ARG A 911 15.48 33.24 6.22
C ARG A 911 15.28 31.72 6.25
N CYS A 912 14.65 31.18 5.21
CA CYS A 912 14.30 29.77 5.12
C CYS A 912 14.85 29.11 3.84
N ASP A 913 15.37 27.89 3.96
CA ASP A 913 15.60 26.97 2.84
C ASP A 913 14.43 25.98 2.75
N ALA A 914 13.68 26.00 1.65
CA ALA A 914 12.65 25.00 1.36
C ALA A 914 13.25 23.84 0.56
N LEU A 915 13.22 22.63 1.12
CA LEU A 915 13.70 21.40 0.49
C LEU A 915 12.50 20.64 -0.09
N PHE A 916 12.42 20.55 -1.43
CA PHE A 916 11.37 19.81 -2.13
C PHE A 916 11.88 18.42 -2.53
N VAL A 917 11.42 17.40 -1.80
CA VAL A 917 11.84 16.01 -1.95
C VAL A 917 10.75 15.19 -2.66
N THR A 918 11.13 14.46 -3.70
CA THR A 918 10.27 13.46 -4.35
C THR A 918 10.83 12.08 -4.02
N LEU A 919 10.08 11.28 -3.25
CA LEU A 919 10.52 10.02 -2.68
C LEU A 919 10.66 8.92 -3.77
N GLN A 920 9.62 8.73 -4.58
CA GLN A 920 9.64 7.79 -5.71
C GLN A 920 9.97 8.52 -7.01
N LYS A 921 11.18 8.28 -7.53
CA LYS A 921 11.62 8.77 -8.85
C LYS A 921 11.33 7.67 -9.88
N ASN A 922 10.55 7.98 -10.92
CA ASN A 922 10.07 7.02 -11.92
C ASN A 922 11.22 6.25 -12.60
N GLU A 923 11.16 4.91 -12.67
CA GLU A 923 12.16 4.04 -13.31
C GLU A 923 12.38 4.33 -14.81
N LYS A 924 11.39 4.93 -15.49
CA LYS A 924 11.53 5.30 -16.92
C LYS A 924 12.55 6.41 -17.16
N GLU A 925 12.97 7.13 -16.12
CA GLU A 925 13.87 8.27 -16.23
C GLU A 925 15.21 8.09 -15.49
N PHE A 926 15.36 7.11 -14.58
CA PHE A 926 16.56 6.96 -13.74
C PHE A 926 16.92 5.50 -13.37
N SER A 927 18.21 5.21 -13.15
CA SER A 927 18.77 3.88 -12.79
C SER A 927 18.43 3.49 -11.33
N PRO A 928 18.36 2.19 -10.96
CA PRO A 928 18.14 1.72 -9.59
C PRO A 928 19.13 2.29 -8.55
N GLN A 929 20.36 2.64 -8.97
CA GLN A 929 21.34 3.30 -8.10
C GLN A 929 20.93 4.72 -7.65
N THR A 930 19.87 5.29 -8.24
CA THR A 930 19.34 6.63 -7.92
C THR A 930 18.03 6.61 -7.13
N MET A 931 17.43 5.44 -6.87
CA MET A 931 16.13 5.34 -6.18
C MET A 931 16.19 5.58 -4.66
N TYR A 932 17.35 5.42 -4.01
CA TYR A 932 17.47 5.43 -2.55
C TYR A 932 18.30 6.59 -1.96
N ARG A 933 18.11 7.83 -2.45
CA ARG A 933 18.92 8.98 -2.01
C ARG A 933 18.27 9.86 -0.94
N ASP A 934 16.94 9.87 -0.84
CA ASP A 934 16.20 10.72 0.09
C ASP A 934 15.18 9.86 0.84
N TYR A 935 15.31 9.72 2.15
CA TYR A 935 14.47 8.80 2.94
C TYR A 935 14.46 9.13 4.43
N ALA A 936 13.40 8.70 5.14
CA ALA A 936 13.32 8.78 6.59
C ALA A 936 14.07 7.61 7.25
N LEU A 937 15.00 7.93 8.15
CA LEU A 937 15.73 6.97 8.99
C LEU A 937 14.90 6.55 10.22
N THR A 938 14.18 7.52 10.81
CA THR A 938 13.24 7.35 11.92
C THR A 938 12.13 8.40 11.77
N PRO A 939 11.06 8.39 12.59
CA PRO A 939 10.06 9.46 12.55
C PRO A 939 10.60 10.88 12.75
N LYS A 940 11.83 11.04 13.28
CA LYS A 940 12.51 12.34 13.42
C LYS A 940 13.71 12.53 12.51
N LEU A 941 14.34 11.48 12.01
CA LEU A 941 15.58 11.60 11.24
C LEU A 941 15.31 11.41 9.76
N PHE A 942 15.73 12.37 8.94
CA PHE A 942 15.55 12.34 7.49
C PHE A 942 16.89 12.49 6.76
N HIS A 943 17.20 11.53 5.91
CA HIS A 943 18.35 11.56 5.02
C HIS A 943 18.00 12.28 3.71
N TRP A 944 18.83 13.24 3.32
CA TRP A 944 18.62 14.06 2.13
C TRP A 944 19.92 14.30 1.37
N GLU A 945 19.89 14.19 0.05
CA GLU A 945 21.04 14.46 -0.81
C GLU A 945 20.92 15.82 -1.52
N SER A 946 21.96 16.64 -1.39
CA SER A 946 22.05 17.95 -2.04
C SER A 946 22.27 17.87 -3.55
N GLN A 947 22.20 19.01 -4.24
CA GLN A 947 22.51 19.08 -5.68
C GLN A 947 23.96 18.66 -5.95
N ASN A 948 24.22 17.99 -7.08
CA ASN A 948 25.54 17.43 -7.46
C ASN A 948 26.74 18.39 -7.36
N ARG A 949 26.52 19.71 -7.37
CA ARG A 949 27.56 20.74 -7.28
C ARG A 949 27.81 21.25 -5.86
N THR A 950 26.92 20.95 -4.91
CA THR A 950 26.96 21.43 -3.53
C THR A 950 27.98 20.64 -2.73
N SER A 951 29.00 21.35 -2.22
CA SER A 951 30.01 20.81 -1.30
C SER A 951 29.93 21.41 0.10
N ALA A 952 30.53 20.73 1.07
CA ALA A 952 30.54 21.16 2.47
C ALA A 952 31.21 22.53 2.66
N THR A 953 32.11 22.87 1.73
CA THR A 953 32.83 24.15 1.70
C THR A 953 32.12 25.23 0.87
N SER A 954 31.06 24.90 0.13
CA SER A 954 30.31 25.86 -0.68
C SER A 954 29.47 26.80 0.19
N THR A 955 29.05 27.95 -0.33
CA THR A 955 28.22 28.92 0.41
C THR A 955 26.92 28.29 0.91
N THR A 956 26.24 27.52 0.06
CA THR A 956 25.03 26.77 0.39
C THR A 956 25.31 25.66 1.41
N GLY A 957 26.38 24.87 1.21
CA GLY A 957 26.74 23.79 2.14
C GLY A 957 27.11 24.30 3.53
N ARG A 958 27.78 25.46 3.63
CA ARG A 958 28.04 26.12 4.92
C ARG A 958 26.75 26.60 5.57
N ARG A 959 25.84 27.22 4.81
CA ARG A 959 24.53 27.66 5.33
C ARG A 959 23.76 26.50 5.95
N TYR A 960 23.73 25.33 5.30
CA TYR A 960 23.10 24.13 5.86
C TYR A 960 23.74 23.68 7.18
N GLN A 961 25.07 23.71 7.29
CA GLN A 961 25.77 23.30 8.52
C GLN A 961 25.60 24.30 9.67
N THR A 962 25.49 25.60 9.38
CA THR A 962 25.48 26.65 10.40
C THR A 962 24.12 27.32 10.57
N HIS A 963 23.05 26.73 10.03
CA HIS A 963 21.73 27.35 9.94
C HIS A 963 21.18 27.81 11.29
N GLU A 964 21.35 27.02 12.36
CA GLU A 964 20.87 27.37 13.71
C GLU A 964 21.62 28.58 14.27
N ARG A 965 22.95 28.57 14.16
CA ARG A 965 23.80 29.69 14.61
C ARG A 965 23.48 30.96 13.85
N ASP A 966 23.24 30.82 12.55
CA ASP A 966 22.98 31.94 11.66
C ASP A 966 21.48 32.31 11.62
N GLY A 967 20.63 31.70 12.47
CA GLY A 967 19.21 32.04 12.62
C GLY A 967 18.36 31.82 11.36
N SER A 968 18.71 30.84 10.54
CA SER A 968 17.93 30.40 9.37
C SER A 968 17.29 29.02 9.59
N HIS A 969 16.16 28.78 8.94
CA HIS A 969 15.36 27.56 9.11
C HIS A 969 15.41 26.67 7.87
N ILE A 970 15.44 25.35 8.07
CA ILE A 970 15.31 24.36 7.00
C ILE A 970 13.90 23.81 7.04
N LEU A 971 13.18 23.87 5.92
CA LEU A 971 11.79 23.44 5.79
C LEU A 971 11.73 22.21 4.88
N LEU A 972 11.23 21.08 5.40
CA LEU A 972 11.16 19.83 4.64
C LEU A 972 9.78 19.63 4.02
N PHE A 973 9.76 19.46 2.70
CA PHE A 973 8.56 19.15 1.92
C PHE A 973 8.75 17.85 1.16
N THR A 974 7.89 16.86 1.37
CA THR A 974 7.98 15.58 0.62
C THR A 974 6.73 15.34 -0.21
N ARG A 975 6.89 14.71 -1.37
CA ARG A 975 5.80 14.09 -2.11
C ARG A 975 6.21 12.69 -2.54
N GLN A 976 5.23 11.84 -2.84
CA GLN A 976 5.54 10.48 -3.26
C GLN A 976 6.08 10.46 -4.69
N ARG A 977 5.42 11.13 -5.65
CA ARG A 977 5.79 11.11 -7.07
C ARG A 977 5.76 12.51 -7.67
N THR A 978 6.35 12.65 -8.85
CA THR A 978 6.27 13.91 -9.61
C THR A 978 4.84 14.23 -10.04
N GLU A 979 4.11 13.20 -10.46
CA GLU A 979 2.71 13.29 -10.87
C GLU A 979 1.87 12.20 -10.20
N ASN A 980 0.64 12.55 -9.86
CA ASN A 980 -0.37 11.62 -9.38
C ASN A 980 -0.97 10.77 -10.54
N GLU A 981 -1.87 9.86 -10.20
CA GLU A 981 -2.50 8.91 -11.15
C GLU A 981 -3.26 9.59 -12.31
N ASN A 982 -3.57 10.88 -12.17
CA ASN A 982 -4.27 11.68 -13.17
C ASN A 982 -3.33 12.48 -14.07
N ARG A 983 -2.00 12.24 -14.01
CA ARG A 983 -0.96 13.02 -14.69
C ARG A 983 -0.98 14.49 -14.28
N HIS A 984 -1.17 14.73 -12.99
CA HIS A 984 -1.13 16.07 -12.42
C HIS A 984 -0.01 16.15 -11.40
N PRO A 985 0.68 17.30 -11.27
CA PRO A 985 1.70 17.48 -10.24
C PRO A 985 1.15 17.11 -8.87
N GLU A 986 1.82 16.20 -8.17
CA GLU A 986 1.44 15.83 -6.81
C GLU A 986 1.85 16.95 -5.85
N SER A 987 0.98 17.26 -4.88
CA SER A 987 1.26 18.24 -3.83
C SER A 987 2.31 17.70 -2.86
N PHE A 988 3.05 18.62 -2.25
CA PHE A 988 4.00 18.32 -1.20
C PHE A 988 3.35 18.43 0.18
N ILE A 989 3.76 17.55 1.09
CA ILE A 989 3.41 17.63 2.50
C ILE A 989 4.54 18.33 3.24
N PHE A 990 4.20 19.32 4.05
CA PHE A 990 5.16 20.05 4.88
C PHE A 990 5.38 19.34 6.23
N HIS A 991 6.60 18.90 6.53
CA HIS A 991 6.93 18.19 7.78
C HIS A 991 7.43 19.09 8.91
N GLY A 992 7.47 20.40 8.69
CA GLY A 992 8.01 21.34 9.66
C GLY A 992 9.50 21.63 9.45
N THR A 993 10.13 22.09 10.54
CA THR A 993 11.53 22.51 10.56
C THR A 993 12.48 21.36 10.85
N ALA A 994 13.68 21.44 10.26
CA ALA A 994 14.75 20.46 10.40
C ALA A 994 16.04 21.09 10.93
N ARG A 995 16.83 20.31 11.68
CA ARG A 995 18.13 20.66 12.25
C ARG A 995 19.25 19.78 11.69
N TYR A 996 20.39 20.39 11.43
CA TYR A 996 21.54 19.69 10.88
C TYR A 996 22.17 18.72 11.91
N VAL A 997 22.33 17.44 11.55
CA VAL A 997 22.99 16.43 12.42
C VAL A 997 24.39 16.09 11.90
N SER A 998 24.48 15.61 10.66
CA SER A 998 25.74 15.14 10.06
C SER A 998 25.64 15.12 8.54
N HIS A 999 26.77 14.96 7.85
CA HIS A 999 26.79 14.67 6.42
C HIS A 999 27.92 13.71 6.03
N ALA A 1000 27.74 13.06 4.89
CA ALA A 1000 28.78 12.30 4.19
C ALA A 1000 28.86 12.76 2.72
N GLY A 1001 30.02 12.58 2.08
CA GLY A 1001 30.21 13.01 0.69
C GLY A 1001 30.40 14.52 0.52
N GLU A 1002 30.79 14.93 -0.70
CA GLU A 1002 31.17 16.32 -1.00
C GLU A 1002 30.55 16.88 -2.28
N ARG A 1003 30.17 16.06 -3.26
CA ARG A 1003 29.58 16.52 -4.53
C ARG A 1003 28.73 15.38 -5.09
N PRO A 1004 27.53 15.13 -4.55
CA PRO A 1004 26.81 15.96 -3.55
C PRO A 1004 27.14 15.64 -2.08
N MET A 1005 26.67 16.50 -1.16
CA MET A 1005 26.56 16.21 0.28
C MET A 1005 25.29 15.39 0.56
N ALA A 1006 25.43 14.29 1.29
CA ALA A 1006 24.34 13.48 1.84
C ALA A 1006 24.16 13.83 3.32
N ILE A 1007 23.13 14.60 3.65
CA ILE A 1007 22.91 15.23 4.96
C ILE A 1007 21.83 14.47 5.73
N THR A 1008 22.06 14.28 7.03
CA THR A 1008 21.02 13.82 7.96
C THR A 1008 20.44 15.01 8.71
N TRP A 1009 19.13 15.18 8.59
CA TRP A 1009 18.33 16.20 9.26
C TRP A 1009 17.53 15.59 10.42
N GLU A 1010 17.41 16.31 11.53
CA GLU A 1010 16.50 16.00 12.64
C GLU A 1010 15.30 16.94 12.60
N LEU A 1011 14.10 16.39 12.41
CA LEU A 1011 12.84 17.12 12.42
C LEU A 1011 12.45 17.51 13.85
N ASP A 1012 11.97 18.74 14.01
CA ASP A 1012 11.46 19.23 15.29
C ASP A 1012 10.18 18.50 15.73
N GLU A 1013 9.36 18.08 14.76
CA GLU A 1013 8.14 17.30 14.97
C GLU A 1013 8.27 15.91 14.35
N GLU A 1014 7.68 14.91 14.99
CA GLU A 1014 7.63 13.56 14.44
C GLU A 1014 6.73 13.49 13.20
N MET A 1015 7.21 12.83 12.15
CA MET A 1015 6.39 12.49 11.01
C MET A 1015 5.23 11.58 11.46
N PRO A 1016 3.98 11.85 11.03
CA PRO A 1016 2.88 10.91 11.18
C PRO A 1016 3.26 9.52 10.68
N ALA A 1017 2.76 8.47 11.34
CA ALA A 1017 3.18 7.10 11.09
C ALA A 1017 2.99 6.67 9.62
N ASP A 1018 1.90 7.08 8.98
CA ASP A 1018 1.66 6.78 7.56
C ASP A 1018 2.64 7.52 6.63
N LEU A 1019 3.04 8.75 6.96
CA LEU A 1019 4.00 9.54 6.20
C LEU A 1019 5.43 9.01 6.39
N PHE A 1020 5.78 8.61 7.61
CA PHE A 1020 7.03 7.91 7.89
C PHE A 1020 7.10 6.60 7.09
N ARG A 1021 6.05 5.76 7.12
CA ARG A 1021 6.00 4.51 6.35
C ARG A 1021 6.20 4.71 4.85
N ARG A 1022 5.75 5.84 4.29
CA ARG A 1022 5.96 6.20 2.88
C ARG A 1022 7.34 6.76 2.58
N ALA A 1023 7.99 7.37 3.57
CA ALA A 1023 9.28 8.04 3.42
C ALA A 1023 10.46 7.17 3.84
N ALA A 1024 10.24 6.14 4.66
CA ALA A 1024 11.27 5.21 5.07
C ALA A 1024 11.73 4.33 3.90
N ILE A 1025 13.03 4.01 3.86
CA ILE A 1025 13.47 2.84 3.08
C ILE A 1025 12.82 1.65 3.77
N ALA A 1026 11.80 1.08 3.12
CA ALA A 1026 11.14 -0.11 3.63
C ALA A 1026 12.23 -1.18 3.85
N GLY A 1027 12.36 -1.62 5.10
CA GLY A 1027 13.25 -2.69 5.51
C GLY A 1027 12.49 -3.99 5.65
#